data_AF-A0A099D1Y6-F1
#
_entry.id   AF-A0A099D1Y6-F1
#
_cell.length_a   1.000
_cell.length_b   1.000
_cell.length_c   1.000
_cell.angle_alpha   90.00
_cell.angle_beta   90.00
_cell.angle_gamma   90.00
#
_symmetry.space_group_name_H-M   'P 1'
#
loop_
_entity.id
_entity.type
_entity.pdbx_description
1 polymer ?
#
loop_
_entity_poly.entity_id
_entity_poly.type
_entity_poly.pdbx_seq_one_letter_code
_entity_poly.pdbx_strand_id
1 'polypeptide(L)'
;MADHSLARAASTAVASEHAACARFRGTAPFVVGRDRGQLAADVGHPDEAGHIPQARWMRAITFEHLVRDAKFATEIATTTVGALGLNRPAGIATAEANADTASTAESLADAHNKAVSNGSTTLIHAPASPLADLSGEETTALETGVESALAVVAPRLDVPGGSWLVLGDAKDYERLRSRIGDATLLKGFLRVALAAESAERSPHLPSGMSVHSHGVLVVPRNAFLQPEALVESLDDHRAEARMRMAELRREAARAPSEIDDLTRYLAELPATFDPGGCGTCALFSYCREELRASDDPADLLVELGIPSDTRPQLVGLVTGADEPGNVPASTVANVTATLEGIARSTGQRRVDQAGRPGTVDVVLAKSDAAALGVHGIATRRVTAHGSEPWRTTVFDDPQSARTRREVMRLLGRELSDAMAERRDLDEETPGPVHLVVPDEPTTDVLVSIADNLAGVELSRLRWERDGQMGREPLTFDGEPAEIPPPLGEPERTAVSFLLEEDRARALTLRSPVVDVRASLARHVVAGGPPVASYRLDYLVAWAESLGGGPVVKPRELEDEIEAAPHTPGARLTNRASDAVHAALVAARSGRSSDSEPPELADYTSLVTEELDYKRGVLERALNVLETVPDSRLREVHREIEGDAQAVWRRRLARHASDLVRFGRTPRYWRNALVPVIESDGKCRDQLLAMANPGAAEDLAADAGTREVAHATVVATEPLVLDVESRRIGDASRIVLLLVNGEACVEGAEVGLKVQRTSFKFSGLSIGPLRGTGDGGTTRRLAWEPDDVPELSVGDRLVVADFGWFSTNKGNRFLNVARPRVDDLSAPKPTCEPDSYREDPEAHAHCCRPHEDAEAERSDELAERRARGELNPEAWPPVVDRDAFEVAAAASPVGDATSEPVTPPPDGMTTDDLE
;
A
#
# COMPACT_ATOMS: atom_id res chain seq x y z
N MET A 1 21.67 -27.82 9.28
CA MET A 1 20.49 -26.93 9.37
C MET A 1 20.84 -25.58 10.01
N ALA A 2 21.55 -25.52 11.14
CA ALA A 2 22.03 -24.24 11.71
C ALA A 2 22.96 -23.43 10.76
N ASP A 3 23.82 -24.10 9.98
CA ASP A 3 24.75 -23.45 9.04
C ASP A 3 24.06 -22.67 7.89
N HIS A 4 22.95 -23.19 7.34
CA HIS A 4 22.21 -22.52 6.26
C HIS A 4 21.45 -21.28 6.74
N SER A 5 21.04 -21.24 8.01
CA SER A 5 20.34 -20.10 8.61
C SER A 5 21.22 -18.85 8.64
N LEU A 6 22.50 -19.02 8.97
CA LEU A 6 23.43 -17.90 9.17
C LEU A 6 23.90 -17.29 7.83
N ALA A 7 24.02 -18.12 6.78
CA ALA A 7 24.28 -17.70 5.40
C ALA A 7 23.14 -16.83 4.85
N ARG A 8 21.89 -17.29 4.99
CA ARG A 8 20.69 -16.51 4.64
C ARG A 8 20.63 -15.18 5.38
N ALA A 9 20.96 -15.18 6.68
CA ALA A 9 20.87 -13.99 7.50
C ALA A 9 21.88 -12.87 7.12
N ALA A 10 23.01 -13.20 6.49
CA ALA A 10 23.95 -12.20 5.97
C ALA A 10 23.37 -11.45 4.76
N SER A 11 22.70 -12.16 3.85
CA SER A 11 21.99 -11.56 2.72
C SER A 11 20.83 -10.68 3.18
N THR A 12 20.05 -11.16 4.15
CA THR A 12 18.94 -10.41 4.74
C THR A 12 19.45 -9.15 5.45
N ALA A 13 20.61 -9.19 6.12
CA ALA A 13 21.18 -8.00 6.79
C ALA A 13 21.56 -6.87 5.82
N VAL A 14 21.98 -7.19 4.59
CA VAL A 14 22.31 -6.18 3.56
C VAL A 14 21.05 -5.64 2.91
N ALA A 15 20.00 -6.45 2.71
CA ALA A 15 18.78 -6.00 2.05
C ALA A 15 17.73 -5.39 3.00
N SER A 16 17.83 -5.66 4.30
CA SER A 16 16.84 -5.24 5.31
C SER A 16 16.74 -3.72 5.43
N GLU A 17 15.53 -3.26 5.71
CA GLU A 17 15.20 -1.85 5.99
C GLU A 17 15.85 -1.37 7.31
N HIS A 18 16.11 -2.31 8.23
CA HIS A 18 16.75 -2.03 9.52
C HIS A 18 18.26 -1.78 9.43
N ALA A 19 18.86 -1.91 8.24
CA ALA A 19 20.30 -1.76 8.03
C ALA A 19 20.85 -0.39 8.47
N ALA A 20 20.00 0.65 8.56
CA ALA A 20 20.37 1.96 9.07
C ALA A 20 20.65 1.98 10.59
N CYS A 21 20.11 1.04 11.36
CA CYS A 21 20.28 0.98 12.82
C CYS A 21 21.63 0.35 13.21
N ALA A 22 22.42 1.05 14.04
CA ALA A 22 23.72 0.57 14.50
C ALA A 22 23.60 -0.72 15.32
N ARG A 23 22.62 -0.82 16.21
CA ARG A 23 22.34 -2.05 16.96
C ARG A 23 22.00 -3.22 16.03
N PHE A 24 21.16 -3.03 15.02
CA PHE A 24 20.81 -4.09 14.05
C PHE A 24 22.03 -4.60 13.26
N ARG A 25 22.94 -3.70 12.88
CA ARG A 25 24.20 -4.04 12.21
C ARG A 25 25.19 -4.73 13.16
N GLY A 26 25.36 -4.20 14.36
CA GLY A 26 26.26 -4.72 15.39
C GLY A 26 25.84 -6.07 15.98
N THR A 27 24.61 -6.51 15.70
CA THR A 27 24.06 -7.81 16.09
C THR A 27 23.77 -8.71 14.90
N ALA A 28 24.34 -8.41 13.73
CA ALA A 28 24.21 -9.30 12.59
C ALA A 28 24.74 -10.70 12.93
N PRO A 29 24.15 -11.80 12.44
CA PRO A 29 24.51 -13.14 12.92
C PRO A 29 25.97 -13.56 12.77
N PHE A 30 26.69 -13.03 11.77
CA PHE A 30 28.13 -13.25 11.63
C PHE A 30 28.98 -12.43 12.62
N VAL A 31 28.41 -11.44 13.30
CA VAL A 31 29.06 -10.67 14.37
C VAL A 31 28.90 -11.37 15.72
N VAL A 32 27.69 -11.87 16.02
CA VAL A 32 27.35 -12.44 17.34
C VAL A 32 27.33 -13.98 17.37
N GLY A 33 27.45 -14.63 16.23
CA GLY A 33 27.42 -16.10 16.09
C GLY A 33 26.05 -16.75 16.35
N ARG A 34 24.97 -15.97 16.34
CA ARG A 34 23.59 -16.39 16.62
C ARG A 34 22.64 -15.76 15.62
N ASP A 35 21.57 -16.46 15.24
CA ASP A 35 20.47 -15.79 14.53
C ASP A 35 19.78 -14.76 15.45
N ARG A 36 19.06 -13.81 14.85
CA ARG A 36 18.48 -12.69 15.60
C ARG A 36 17.31 -13.10 16.50
N GLY A 37 16.56 -14.13 16.13
CA GLY A 37 15.47 -14.64 16.96
C GLY A 37 16.01 -15.32 18.22
N GLN A 38 17.05 -16.15 18.06
CA GLN A 38 17.80 -16.75 19.17
C GLN A 38 18.43 -15.68 20.05
N LEU A 39 19.03 -14.64 19.46
CA LEU A 39 19.57 -13.51 20.23
C LEU A 39 18.49 -12.83 21.09
N ALA A 40 17.32 -12.57 20.52
CA ALA A 40 16.19 -11.96 21.22
C ALA A 40 15.70 -12.84 22.38
N ALA A 41 15.59 -14.16 22.15
CA ALA A 41 15.24 -15.14 23.18
C ALA A 41 16.31 -15.24 24.29
N ASP A 42 17.60 -15.27 23.92
CA ASP A 42 18.74 -15.36 24.85
C ASP A 42 18.79 -14.15 25.81
N VAL A 43 18.33 -12.98 25.35
CA VAL A 43 18.23 -11.76 26.19
C VAL A 43 16.86 -11.60 26.87
N GLY A 44 15.98 -12.59 26.79
CA GLY A 44 14.71 -12.64 27.51
C GLY A 44 13.51 -12.01 26.80
N HIS A 45 13.63 -11.64 25.53
CA HIS A 45 12.59 -11.00 24.73
C HIS A 45 12.37 -11.73 23.40
N PRO A 46 11.83 -12.97 23.41
CA PRO A 46 11.60 -13.73 22.19
C PRO A 46 10.71 -12.95 21.20
N ASP A 47 11.05 -13.03 19.91
CA ASP A 47 10.23 -12.44 18.85
C ASP A 47 9.01 -13.33 18.57
N GLU A 48 7.84 -12.87 19.02
CA GLU A 48 6.55 -13.53 18.76
C GLU A 48 5.81 -12.90 17.56
N ALA A 49 6.25 -11.74 17.08
CA ALA A 49 5.56 -10.95 16.05
C ALA A 49 6.08 -11.23 14.63
N GLY A 50 7.38 -11.56 14.49
CA GLY A 50 8.05 -11.80 13.21
C GLY A 50 7.78 -13.16 12.56
N HIS A 51 6.94 -14.01 13.16
CA HIS A 51 6.67 -15.35 12.65
C HIS A 51 5.89 -15.33 11.33
N ILE A 52 6.18 -16.28 10.43
CA ILE A 52 5.48 -16.42 9.16
C ILE A 52 4.20 -17.24 9.38
N PRO A 53 3.01 -16.77 8.96
CA PRO A 53 1.81 -17.61 8.95
C PRO A 53 2.00 -18.88 8.11
N GLN A 54 1.52 -20.03 8.60
CA GLN A 54 1.62 -21.33 7.93
C GLN A 54 1.03 -21.28 6.52
N ALA A 55 -0.12 -20.63 6.35
CA ALA A 55 -0.74 -20.45 5.03
C ALA A 55 0.17 -19.69 4.05
N ARG A 56 0.87 -18.66 4.54
CA ARG A 56 1.82 -17.86 3.75
C ARG A 56 3.08 -18.65 3.41
N TRP A 57 3.57 -19.45 4.35
CA TRP A 57 4.69 -20.36 4.15
C TRP A 57 4.39 -21.45 3.11
N MET A 58 3.25 -22.13 3.24
CA MET A 58 2.81 -23.14 2.27
C MET A 58 2.66 -22.56 0.86
N ARG A 59 2.16 -21.33 0.77
CA ARG A 59 2.08 -20.58 -0.49
C ARG A 59 3.46 -20.28 -1.09
N ALA A 60 4.42 -19.86 -0.27
CA ALA A 60 5.79 -19.61 -0.72
C ALA A 60 6.49 -20.90 -1.22
N ILE A 61 6.33 -22.03 -0.51
CA ILE A 61 6.82 -23.35 -0.97
C ILE A 61 6.18 -23.71 -2.31
N THR A 62 4.86 -23.54 -2.42
CA THR A 62 4.12 -23.84 -3.65
C THR A 62 4.65 -23.01 -4.82
N PHE A 63 4.92 -21.72 -4.61
CA PHE A 63 5.53 -20.86 -5.60
C PHE A 63 6.95 -21.33 -5.99
N GLU A 64 7.77 -21.68 -5.01
CA GLU A 64 9.12 -22.21 -5.27
C GLU A 64 9.09 -23.50 -6.10
N HIS A 65 8.15 -24.41 -5.83
CA HIS A 65 7.94 -25.60 -6.65
C HIS A 65 7.57 -25.24 -8.11
N LEU A 66 6.71 -24.25 -8.32
CA LEU A 66 6.36 -23.79 -9.67
C LEU A 66 7.56 -23.18 -10.41
N VAL A 67 8.43 -22.44 -9.72
CA VAL A 67 9.67 -21.89 -10.31
C VAL A 67 10.59 -23.00 -10.85
N ARG A 68 10.55 -24.19 -10.24
CA ARG A 68 11.34 -25.37 -10.64
C ARG A 68 10.64 -26.24 -11.69
N ASP A 69 9.36 -26.01 -11.98
CA ASP A 69 8.64 -26.74 -13.01
C ASP A 69 9.29 -26.50 -14.38
N ALA A 70 9.41 -27.55 -15.18
CA ALA A 70 10.12 -27.51 -16.46
C ALA A 70 9.54 -26.47 -17.44
N LYS A 71 8.21 -26.23 -17.40
CA LYS A 71 7.57 -25.21 -18.22
C LYS A 71 8.08 -23.82 -17.82
N PHE A 72 7.97 -23.47 -16.55
CA PHE A 72 8.33 -22.14 -16.06
C PHE A 72 9.84 -21.89 -16.04
N ALA A 73 10.66 -22.90 -15.72
CA ALA A 73 12.11 -22.82 -15.83
C ALA A 73 12.56 -22.42 -17.26
N THR A 74 11.90 -22.98 -18.27
CA THR A 74 12.15 -22.64 -19.68
C THR A 74 11.75 -21.18 -19.97
N GLU A 75 10.56 -20.75 -19.54
CA GLU A 75 10.05 -19.39 -19.73
C GLU A 75 10.90 -18.33 -19.00
N ILE A 76 11.34 -18.61 -17.79
CA ILE A 76 12.23 -17.75 -17.01
C ILE A 76 13.55 -17.54 -17.76
N ALA A 77 14.17 -18.63 -18.23
CA ALA A 77 15.44 -18.56 -18.95
C ALA A 77 15.31 -17.80 -20.29
N THR A 78 14.26 -18.08 -21.09
CA THR A 78 14.05 -17.38 -22.37
C THR A 78 13.73 -15.90 -22.18
N THR A 79 12.85 -15.58 -21.23
CA THR A 79 12.45 -14.19 -20.92
C THR A 79 13.64 -13.39 -20.45
N THR A 80 14.47 -13.96 -19.57
CA THR A 80 15.69 -13.31 -19.07
C THR A 80 16.65 -13.01 -20.21
N VAL A 81 17.02 -14.01 -21.02
CA VAL A 81 17.99 -13.85 -22.11
C VAL A 81 17.45 -12.89 -23.19
N GLY A 82 16.15 -12.96 -23.49
CA GLY A 82 15.49 -12.08 -24.45
C GLY A 82 15.41 -10.63 -23.99
N ALA A 83 15.07 -10.38 -22.72
CA ALA A 83 15.00 -9.03 -22.15
C ALA A 83 16.36 -8.33 -22.15
N LEU A 84 17.46 -9.09 -22.01
CA LEU A 84 18.83 -8.59 -22.12
C LEU A 84 19.29 -8.33 -23.56
N GLY A 85 18.46 -8.63 -24.56
CA GLY A 85 18.82 -8.47 -25.97
C GLY A 85 19.92 -9.44 -26.44
N LEU A 86 20.13 -10.55 -25.72
CA LEU A 86 21.08 -11.58 -26.11
C LEU A 86 20.51 -12.42 -27.26
N ASN A 87 21.36 -13.24 -27.89
CA ASN A 87 20.91 -14.12 -28.98
C ASN A 87 20.03 -15.27 -28.46
N ARG A 88 19.14 -15.75 -29.32
CA ARG A 88 18.29 -16.91 -29.01
C ARG A 88 19.17 -18.12 -28.65
N PRO A 89 18.92 -18.77 -27.52
CA PRO A 89 19.68 -19.97 -27.14
C PRO A 89 19.35 -21.13 -28.09
N ALA A 90 20.35 -21.95 -28.37
CA ALA A 90 20.18 -23.17 -29.17
C ALA A 90 19.42 -24.28 -28.41
N GLY A 91 19.32 -24.16 -27.09
CA GLY A 91 18.58 -25.05 -26.20
C GLY A 91 18.64 -24.54 -24.77
N ILE A 92 17.72 -25.01 -23.93
CA ILE A 92 17.67 -24.69 -22.51
C ILE A 92 17.93 -25.96 -21.71
N ALA A 93 18.80 -25.85 -20.72
CA ALA A 93 19.05 -26.89 -19.72
C ALA A 93 18.73 -26.35 -18.32
N THR A 94 18.40 -27.25 -17.41
CA THR A 94 18.30 -26.95 -15.97
C THR A 94 19.39 -27.70 -15.20
N ALA A 95 19.82 -27.14 -14.08
CA ALA A 95 20.73 -27.74 -13.12
C ALA A 95 20.33 -27.34 -11.69
N GLU A 96 20.77 -28.09 -10.69
CA GLU A 96 20.46 -27.86 -9.28
C GLU A 96 21.77 -27.82 -8.49
N ALA A 97 21.99 -26.73 -7.77
CA ALA A 97 23.21 -26.53 -6.97
C ALA A 97 22.97 -26.76 -5.47
N ASN A 98 21.72 -26.99 -5.03
CA ASN A 98 21.37 -27.37 -3.65
C ASN A 98 21.86 -26.41 -2.56
N ALA A 99 22.00 -25.12 -2.87
CA ALA A 99 22.57 -24.09 -1.98
C ALA A 99 23.97 -24.45 -1.45
N ASP A 100 24.75 -25.21 -2.22
CA ASP A 100 26.10 -25.64 -1.87
C ASP A 100 27.15 -25.01 -2.79
N THR A 101 28.25 -24.51 -2.22
CA THR A 101 29.27 -23.76 -2.97
C THR A 101 30.05 -24.64 -3.94
N ALA A 102 30.34 -25.90 -3.57
CA ALA A 102 31.05 -26.84 -4.42
C ALA A 102 30.17 -27.28 -5.60
N SER A 103 28.92 -27.65 -5.31
CA SER A 103 27.91 -28.02 -6.32
C SER A 103 27.58 -26.86 -7.26
N THR A 104 27.60 -25.63 -6.75
CA THR A 104 27.48 -24.40 -7.56
C THR A 104 28.64 -24.27 -8.53
N ALA A 105 29.88 -24.45 -8.08
CA ALA A 105 31.06 -24.36 -8.94
C ALA A 105 31.06 -25.41 -10.06
N GLU A 106 30.68 -26.65 -9.75
CA GLU A 106 30.52 -27.73 -10.74
C GLU A 106 29.42 -27.37 -11.77
N SER A 107 28.25 -26.94 -11.28
CA SER A 107 27.13 -26.54 -12.14
C SER A 107 27.47 -25.36 -13.05
N LEU A 108 28.22 -24.37 -12.55
CA LEU A 108 28.69 -23.22 -13.33
C LEU A 108 29.69 -23.65 -14.42
N ALA A 109 30.62 -24.56 -14.12
CA ALA A 109 31.57 -25.06 -15.10
C ALA A 109 30.88 -25.83 -16.24
N ASP A 110 29.92 -26.69 -15.89
CA ASP A 110 29.13 -27.42 -16.87
C ASP A 110 28.24 -26.51 -17.72
N ALA A 111 27.61 -25.51 -17.09
CA ALA A 111 26.80 -24.51 -17.76
C ALA A 111 27.64 -23.65 -18.72
N HIS A 112 28.84 -23.24 -18.31
CA HIS A 112 29.79 -22.53 -19.15
C HIS A 112 30.15 -23.35 -20.40
N ASN A 113 30.52 -24.62 -20.21
CA ASN A 113 30.87 -25.51 -21.30
C ASN A 113 29.71 -25.68 -22.29
N LYS A 114 28.48 -25.85 -21.80
CA LYS A 114 27.27 -25.92 -22.67
C LYS A 114 27.02 -24.61 -23.42
N ALA A 115 27.20 -23.47 -22.77
CA ALA A 115 27.01 -22.16 -23.38
C ALA A 115 28.02 -21.92 -24.51
N VAL A 116 29.30 -22.22 -24.28
CA VAL A 116 30.38 -22.02 -25.25
C VAL A 116 30.32 -23.04 -26.39
N SER A 117 30.09 -24.31 -26.07
CA SER A 117 30.16 -25.41 -27.06
C SER A 117 28.92 -25.49 -27.93
N ASN A 118 27.74 -25.32 -27.32
CA ASN A 118 26.47 -25.64 -27.94
C ASN A 118 25.59 -24.40 -28.15
N GLY A 119 25.98 -23.22 -27.62
CA GLY A 119 25.12 -22.04 -27.61
C GLY A 119 23.88 -22.20 -26.73
N SER A 120 23.90 -23.11 -25.75
CA SER A 120 22.78 -23.38 -24.85
C SER A 120 22.75 -22.42 -23.67
N THR A 121 21.56 -22.14 -23.15
CA THR A 121 21.38 -21.44 -21.87
C THR A 121 21.09 -22.46 -20.77
N THR A 122 21.65 -22.26 -19.57
CA THR A 122 21.36 -23.11 -18.41
C THR A 122 20.76 -22.27 -17.29
N LEU A 123 19.61 -22.70 -16.75
CA LEU A 123 19.06 -22.20 -15.49
C LEU A 123 19.54 -23.10 -14.34
N ILE A 124 20.28 -22.53 -13.40
CA ILE A 124 20.78 -23.23 -12.21
C ILE A 124 19.90 -22.83 -11.03
N HIS A 125 19.29 -23.79 -10.35
CA HIS A 125 18.51 -23.58 -9.14
C HIS A 125 19.39 -23.62 -7.88
N ALA A 126 19.02 -22.80 -6.90
CA ALA A 126 19.68 -22.63 -5.61
C ALA A 126 21.22 -22.49 -5.66
N PRO A 127 21.82 -21.60 -6.49
CA PRO A 127 23.26 -21.37 -6.40
C PRO A 127 23.66 -20.64 -5.10
N ALA A 128 24.82 -21.02 -4.57
CA ALA A 128 25.45 -20.38 -3.41
C ALA A 128 26.85 -19.88 -3.78
N SER A 129 27.16 -18.66 -3.34
CA SER A 129 28.51 -18.07 -3.50
C SER A 129 29.09 -17.72 -2.14
N PRO A 130 30.40 -17.88 -1.88
CA PRO A 130 31.00 -17.34 -0.66
C PRO A 130 30.84 -15.82 -0.62
N LEU A 131 30.53 -15.27 0.56
CA LEU A 131 30.42 -13.82 0.74
C LEU A 131 31.78 -13.15 0.51
N ALA A 132 31.84 -12.21 -0.42
CA ALA A 132 33.10 -11.57 -0.81
C ALA A 132 33.77 -10.79 0.34
N ASP A 133 35.10 -10.91 0.43
CA ASP A 133 36.04 -10.22 1.31
C ASP A 133 35.89 -10.38 2.84
N LEU A 134 35.18 -11.40 3.34
CA LEU A 134 35.27 -11.84 4.75
C LEU A 134 36.08 -13.15 4.93
N SER A 135 36.60 -13.71 3.83
CA SER A 135 37.41 -14.93 3.78
C SER A 135 38.91 -14.70 4.07
N GLY A 136 39.23 -13.76 4.95
CA GLY A 136 40.59 -13.57 5.46
C GLY A 136 40.94 -14.62 6.52
N GLU A 137 42.20 -15.09 6.51
CA GLU A 137 42.74 -16.12 7.39
C GLU A 137 42.39 -15.85 8.88
N GLU A 138 41.70 -16.81 9.53
CA GLU A 138 41.21 -16.82 10.92
C GLU A 138 39.74 -16.38 11.21
N THR A 139 38.76 -16.71 10.35
CA THR A 139 37.34 -16.79 10.77
C THR A 139 36.87 -18.25 10.87
N THR A 140 37.20 -18.92 11.98
CA THR A 140 36.88 -20.34 12.23
C THR A 140 35.46 -20.59 12.78
N ALA A 141 34.41 -19.94 12.26
CA ALA A 141 33.07 -20.29 12.73
C ALA A 141 31.92 -20.19 11.71
N LEU A 142 32.03 -19.48 10.58
CA LEU A 142 30.85 -19.26 9.73
C LEU A 142 31.24 -19.00 8.26
N GLU A 143 31.38 -20.07 7.46
CA GLU A 143 31.43 -20.00 5.99
C GLU A 143 30.05 -19.55 5.45
N THR A 144 29.68 -18.30 5.69
CA THR A 144 28.39 -17.74 5.28
C THR A 144 28.38 -17.47 3.78
N GLY A 145 27.70 -18.33 3.04
CA GLY A 145 27.42 -18.09 1.62
C GLY A 145 26.31 -17.04 1.42
N VAL A 146 26.34 -16.33 0.29
CA VAL A 146 25.20 -15.61 -0.26
C VAL A 146 24.40 -16.60 -1.10
N GLU A 147 23.20 -16.93 -0.63
CA GLU A 147 22.24 -17.75 -1.38
C GLU A 147 21.48 -16.90 -2.39
N SER A 148 21.32 -17.46 -3.59
CA SER A 148 20.44 -16.96 -4.65
C SER A 148 19.47 -18.07 -5.02
N ALA A 149 18.22 -17.76 -5.34
CA ALA A 149 17.27 -18.81 -5.73
C ALA A 149 17.60 -19.42 -7.10
N LEU A 150 18.22 -18.63 -8.00
CA LEU A 150 18.57 -19.10 -9.33
C LEU A 150 19.70 -18.28 -9.99
N ALA A 151 20.30 -18.85 -11.02
CA ALA A 151 21.20 -18.14 -11.93
C ALA A 151 21.00 -18.60 -13.38
N VAL A 152 21.08 -17.67 -14.33
CA VAL A 152 20.99 -17.94 -15.77
C VAL A 152 22.37 -17.79 -16.40
N VAL A 153 22.89 -18.86 -16.97
CA VAL A 153 24.14 -18.87 -17.73
C VAL A 153 23.83 -18.88 -19.21
N ALA A 154 24.28 -17.85 -19.94
CA ALA A 154 24.00 -17.67 -21.36
C ALA A 154 25.29 -17.47 -22.19
N PRO A 155 25.31 -17.79 -23.49
CA PRO A 155 26.47 -17.55 -24.34
C PRO A 155 26.81 -16.07 -24.47
N ARG A 156 28.10 -15.74 -24.45
CA ARG A 156 28.62 -14.40 -24.70
C ARG A 156 29.33 -14.37 -26.05
N LEU A 157 28.89 -13.49 -26.94
CA LEU A 157 29.33 -13.50 -28.35
C LEU A 157 30.32 -12.39 -28.71
N ASP A 158 30.39 -11.34 -27.91
CA ASP A 158 31.40 -10.28 -28.03
C ASP A 158 32.80 -10.77 -27.62
N VAL A 159 32.89 -11.87 -26.85
CA VAL A 159 34.14 -12.51 -26.44
C VAL A 159 34.12 -13.98 -26.85
N PRO A 160 35.03 -14.44 -27.73
CA PRO A 160 35.14 -15.84 -28.10
C PRO A 160 35.38 -16.72 -26.88
N GLY A 161 34.58 -17.80 -26.73
CA GLY A 161 34.67 -18.69 -25.58
C GLY A 161 34.10 -18.10 -24.28
N GLY A 162 33.33 -17.01 -24.36
CA GLY A 162 32.75 -16.38 -23.19
C GLY A 162 31.34 -16.87 -22.83
N SER A 163 30.95 -16.68 -21.57
CA SER A 163 29.55 -16.79 -21.14
C SER A 163 29.17 -15.66 -20.17
N TRP A 164 27.90 -15.30 -20.16
CA TRP A 164 27.30 -14.44 -19.15
C TRP A 164 26.74 -15.26 -17.99
N LEU A 165 26.88 -14.74 -16.78
CA LEU A 165 26.21 -15.20 -15.57
C LEU A 165 25.25 -14.09 -15.09
N VAL A 166 23.96 -14.36 -15.13
CA VAL A 166 22.90 -13.47 -14.64
C VAL A 166 22.39 -14.05 -13.33
N LEU A 167 22.60 -13.36 -12.22
CA LEU A 167 22.13 -13.81 -10.91
C LEU A 167 20.66 -13.47 -10.75
N GLY A 168 19.96 -14.28 -9.96
CA GLY A 168 18.57 -14.01 -9.65
C GLY A 168 18.08 -14.57 -8.33
N ASP A 169 16.89 -14.11 -7.96
CA ASP A 169 16.17 -14.56 -6.77
C ASP A 169 14.71 -14.85 -7.13
N ALA A 170 14.01 -15.58 -6.26
CA ALA A 170 12.61 -15.93 -6.44
C ALA A 170 11.85 -15.63 -5.15
N LYS A 171 10.77 -14.85 -5.26
CA LYS A 171 10.02 -14.35 -4.10
C LYS A 171 8.52 -14.31 -4.35
N ASP A 172 7.75 -14.86 -3.41
CA ASP A 172 6.29 -14.86 -3.43
C ASP A 172 5.72 -13.50 -3.00
N TYR A 173 6.04 -12.44 -3.75
CA TYR A 173 5.50 -11.11 -3.49
C TYR A 173 4.02 -11.05 -3.85
N GLU A 174 3.20 -10.57 -2.91
CA GLU A 174 1.79 -10.31 -3.19
C GLU A 174 1.64 -9.17 -4.20
N ARG A 175 0.88 -9.43 -5.26
CA ARG A 175 0.40 -8.38 -6.14
C ARG A 175 -0.87 -7.79 -5.57
N LEU A 176 -0.84 -6.49 -5.29
CA LEU A 176 -2.03 -5.70 -4.96
C LEU A 176 -2.27 -4.70 -6.09
N ARG A 177 -3.52 -4.58 -6.54
CA ARG A 177 -3.98 -3.64 -7.58
C ARG A 177 -3.09 -3.65 -8.84
N SER A 178 -2.79 -4.85 -9.37
CA SER A 178 -1.97 -5.14 -10.57
C SER A 178 -0.44 -5.02 -10.46
N ARG A 179 0.12 -4.59 -9.31
CA ARG A 179 1.57 -4.39 -9.15
C ARG A 179 2.10 -4.98 -7.85
N ILE A 180 3.41 -5.18 -7.83
CA ILE A 180 4.18 -5.40 -6.61
C ILE A 180 4.65 -4.03 -6.13
N GLY A 181 4.70 -3.82 -4.82
CA GLY A 181 5.23 -2.56 -4.26
C GLY A 181 6.69 -2.33 -4.63
N ASP A 182 7.04 -1.10 -5.00
CA ASP A 182 8.39 -0.75 -5.43
C ASP A 182 9.44 -1.03 -4.34
N ALA A 183 9.11 -0.79 -3.07
CA ALA A 183 9.99 -1.10 -1.94
C ALA A 183 10.31 -2.60 -1.82
N THR A 184 9.31 -3.46 -2.06
CA THR A 184 9.46 -4.92 -2.05
C THR A 184 10.35 -5.39 -3.21
N LEU A 185 10.15 -4.83 -4.42
CA LEU A 185 11.02 -5.11 -5.57
C LEU A 185 12.46 -4.66 -5.32
N LEU A 186 12.64 -3.47 -4.76
CA LEU A 186 13.96 -2.94 -4.38
C LEU A 186 14.70 -3.88 -3.43
N LYS A 187 14.01 -4.38 -2.39
CA LYS A 187 14.57 -5.38 -1.45
C LYS A 187 15.03 -6.64 -2.18
N GLY A 188 14.20 -7.17 -3.08
CA GLY A 188 14.54 -8.33 -3.91
C GLY A 188 15.78 -8.08 -4.79
N PHE A 189 15.84 -6.95 -5.50
CA PHE A 189 16.99 -6.63 -6.37
C PHE A 189 18.27 -6.29 -5.59
N LEU A 190 18.19 -5.78 -4.36
CA LEU A 190 19.36 -5.64 -3.48
C LEU A 190 19.97 -6.99 -3.11
N ARG A 191 19.15 -8.03 -2.89
CA ARG A 191 19.65 -9.41 -2.67
C ARG A 191 20.33 -9.95 -3.91
N VAL A 192 19.72 -9.76 -5.08
CA VAL A 192 20.31 -10.15 -6.38
C VAL A 192 21.64 -9.44 -6.62
N ALA A 193 21.73 -8.15 -6.31
CA ALA A 193 22.94 -7.36 -6.43
C ALA A 193 24.06 -7.84 -5.50
N LEU A 194 23.73 -8.22 -4.26
CA LEU A 194 24.69 -8.82 -3.34
C LEU A 194 25.24 -10.16 -3.85
N ALA A 195 24.37 -11.01 -4.40
CA ALA A 195 24.77 -12.27 -5.03
C ALA A 195 25.69 -12.03 -6.23
N ALA A 196 25.36 -11.05 -7.08
CA ALA A 196 26.19 -10.66 -8.23
C ALA A 196 27.58 -10.14 -7.80
N GLU A 197 27.63 -9.27 -6.78
CA GLU A 197 28.89 -8.75 -6.21
C GLU A 197 29.76 -9.86 -5.59
N SER A 198 29.14 -10.88 -5.01
CA SER A 198 29.85 -12.02 -4.42
C SER A 198 30.36 -12.98 -5.50
N ALA A 199 29.53 -13.29 -6.50
CA ALA A 199 29.89 -14.15 -7.62
C ALA A 199 31.04 -13.57 -8.46
N GLU A 200 31.06 -12.25 -8.70
CA GLU A 200 32.11 -11.60 -9.50
C GLU A 200 33.50 -11.66 -8.84
N ARG A 201 33.55 -11.76 -7.51
CA ARG A 201 34.81 -11.91 -6.75
C ARG A 201 35.14 -13.36 -6.41
N SER A 202 34.28 -14.31 -6.79
CA SER A 202 34.49 -15.72 -6.48
C SER A 202 35.68 -16.29 -7.26
N PRO A 203 36.64 -16.96 -6.59
CA PRO A 203 37.75 -17.61 -7.28
C PRO A 203 37.30 -18.84 -8.09
N HIS A 204 36.06 -19.29 -7.89
CA HIS A 204 35.48 -20.47 -8.55
C HIS A 204 34.71 -20.13 -9.82
N LEU A 205 34.68 -18.86 -10.25
CA LEU A 205 34.04 -18.47 -11.51
C LEU A 205 34.85 -19.02 -12.70
N PRO A 206 34.24 -19.78 -13.63
CA PRO A 206 34.95 -20.33 -14.78
C PRO A 206 35.65 -19.25 -15.62
N SER A 207 36.86 -19.57 -16.12
CA SER A 207 37.60 -18.66 -17.01
C SER A 207 36.78 -18.35 -18.27
N GLY A 208 36.57 -17.05 -18.55
CA GLY A 208 35.76 -16.60 -19.69
C GLY A 208 34.28 -16.35 -19.34
N MET A 209 33.83 -16.72 -18.13
CA MET A 209 32.54 -16.30 -17.61
C MET A 209 32.62 -14.89 -17.02
N SER A 210 31.58 -14.08 -17.21
CA SER A 210 31.46 -12.75 -16.61
C SER A 210 30.06 -12.55 -16.01
N VAL A 211 29.99 -11.91 -14.85
CA VAL A 211 28.71 -11.49 -14.25
C VAL A 211 28.11 -10.36 -15.08
N HIS A 212 26.82 -10.46 -15.41
CA HIS A 212 26.12 -9.44 -16.18
C HIS A 212 25.77 -8.22 -15.31
N SER A 213 25.61 -7.04 -15.91
CA SER A 213 25.20 -5.82 -15.19
C SER A 213 23.73 -5.81 -14.77
N HIS A 214 22.96 -6.81 -15.21
CA HIS A 214 21.53 -6.95 -14.92
C HIS A 214 21.31 -8.22 -14.12
N GLY A 215 20.23 -8.24 -13.35
CA GLY A 215 19.77 -9.39 -12.58
C GLY A 215 18.34 -9.74 -12.92
N VAL A 216 17.88 -10.87 -12.40
CA VAL A 216 16.51 -11.33 -12.58
C VAL A 216 15.84 -11.61 -11.24
N LEU A 217 14.61 -11.14 -11.08
CA LEU A 217 13.76 -11.44 -9.92
C LEU A 217 12.50 -12.16 -10.41
N VAL A 218 12.27 -13.38 -9.92
CA VAL A 218 11.11 -14.19 -10.27
C VAL A 218 10.02 -14.01 -9.23
N VAL A 219 8.84 -13.58 -9.67
CA VAL A 219 7.71 -13.23 -8.81
C VAL A 219 6.41 -13.86 -9.34
N PRO A 220 5.36 -14.01 -8.51
CA PRO A 220 4.05 -14.40 -9.00
C PRO A 220 3.54 -13.42 -10.05
N ARG A 221 3.12 -13.92 -11.22
CA ARG A 221 2.45 -13.18 -12.31
C ARG A 221 1.00 -12.86 -11.97
N ASN A 222 0.31 -13.80 -11.32
CA ASN A 222 -1.13 -13.77 -11.07
C ASN A 222 -1.52 -14.44 -9.75
N ALA A 223 -2.80 -14.40 -9.40
CA ALA A 223 -3.33 -15.03 -8.19
C ALA A 223 -3.15 -16.56 -8.10
N PHE A 224 -2.72 -17.22 -9.18
CA PHE A 224 -2.47 -18.67 -9.25
C PHE A 224 -0.98 -19.04 -9.08
N LEU A 225 -0.15 -18.07 -8.67
CA LEU A 225 1.29 -18.23 -8.41
C LEU A 225 2.14 -18.57 -9.64
N GLN A 226 1.64 -18.37 -10.86
CA GLN A 226 2.45 -18.64 -12.06
C GLN A 226 3.68 -17.71 -12.09
N PRO A 227 4.91 -18.21 -12.22
CA PRO A 227 6.11 -17.37 -12.21
C PRO A 227 6.24 -16.40 -13.39
N GLU A 228 6.79 -15.22 -13.13
CA GLU A 228 7.24 -14.24 -14.14
C GLU A 228 8.62 -13.71 -13.78
N ALA A 229 9.50 -13.57 -14.77
CA ALA A 229 10.84 -13.04 -14.62
C ALA A 229 10.88 -11.53 -14.88
N LEU A 230 11.27 -10.75 -13.88
CA LEU A 230 11.53 -9.31 -13.98
C LEU A 230 13.04 -9.09 -14.11
N VAL A 231 13.46 -8.36 -15.15
CA VAL A 231 14.88 -8.09 -15.42
C VAL A 231 15.18 -6.62 -15.24
N GLU A 232 16.20 -6.30 -14.44
CA GLU A 232 16.56 -4.92 -14.09
C GLU A 232 18.08 -4.71 -14.08
N SER A 233 18.51 -3.48 -14.35
CA SER A 233 19.91 -3.09 -14.17
C SER A 233 20.26 -3.06 -12.69
N LEU A 234 21.38 -3.70 -12.34
CA LEU A 234 21.86 -3.75 -10.96
C LEU A 234 22.85 -2.64 -10.63
N ASP A 235 23.12 -1.67 -11.52
CA ASP A 235 24.19 -0.69 -11.32
C ASP A 235 24.05 0.08 -9.99
N ASP A 236 22.87 0.63 -9.74
CA ASP A 236 22.56 1.37 -8.50
C ASP A 236 22.48 0.41 -7.29
N HIS A 237 21.80 -0.73 -7.46
CA HIS A 237 21.65 -1.78 -6.45
C HIS A 237 23.00 -2.32 -5.96
N ARG A 238 23.96 -2.52 -6.87
CA ARG A 238 25.31 -2.99 -6.58
C ARG A 238 26.15 -1.93 -5.88
N ALA A 239 25.97 -0.66 -6.23
CA ALA A 239 26.62 0.44 -5.51
C ALA A 239 26.14 0.49 -4.05
N GLU A 240 24.84 0.34 -3.83
CA GLU A 240 24.25 0.29 -2.49
C GLU A 240 24.69 -0.96 -1.71
N ALA A 241 24.63 -2.16 -2.31
CA ALA A 241 25.09 -3.40 -1.67
C ALA A 241 26.56 -3.30 -1.23
N ARG A 242 27.43 -2.71 -2.06
CA ARG A 242 28.85 -2.45 -1.70
C ARG A 242 28.99 -1.51 -0.51
N MET A 243 28.20 -0.43 -0.47
CA MET A 243 28.19 0.52 0.65
C MET A 243 27.76 -0.19 1.96
N ARG A 244 26.65 -0.92 1.91
CA ARG A 244 26.11 -1.66 3.07
C ARG A 244 27.07 -2.74 3.57
N MET A 245 27.72 -3.50 2.67
CA MET A 245 28.77 -4.45 3.03
C MET A 245 29.97 -3.78 3.71
N ALA A 246 30.42 -2.63 3.20
CA ALA A 246 31.53 -1.89 3.81
C ALA A 246 31.19 -1.37 5.21
N GLU A 247 29.93 -1.00 5.47
CA GLU A 247 29.45 -0.66 6.80
C GLU A 247 29.45 -1.85 7.75
N LEU A 248 28.88 -2.98 7.33
CA LEU A 248 28.86 -4.20 8.13
C LEU A 248 30.27 -4.67 8.52
N ARG A 249 31.25 -4.59 7.60
CA ARG A 249 32.65 -4.89 7.90
C ARG A 249 33.24 -3.99 8.98
N ARG A 250 32.90 -2.69 8.96
CA ARG A 250 33.38 -1.74 9.96
C ARG A 250 32.81 -2.05 11.35
N GLU A 251 31.56 -2.49 11.43
CA GLU A 251 30.95 -2.90 12.70
C GLU A 251 31.54 -4.22 13.19
N ALA A 252 31.68 -5.22 12.32
CA ALA A 252 32.30 -6.50 12.67
C ALA A 252 33.74 -6.32 13.20
N ALA A 253 34.53 -5.44 12.60
CA ALA A 253 35.89 -5.14 13.05
C ALA A 253 35.96 -4.40 14.40
N ARG A 254 34.85 -3.81 14.86
CA ARG A 254 34.74 -3.15 16.17
C ARG A 254 34.20 -4.08 17.25
N ALA A 255 33.56 -5.19 16.86
CA ALA A 255 32.99 -6.14 17.79
C ALA A 255 34.09 -6.87 18.58
N PRO A 256 33.85 -7.20 19.87
CA PRO A 256 34.76 -8.04 20.64
C PRO A 256 34.92 -9.43 20.01
N SER A 257 36.09 -10.06 20.20
CA SER A 257 36.33 -11.43 19.71
C SER A 257 35.50 -12.49 20.44
N GLU A 258 35.13 -12.25 21.70
CA GLU A 258 34.21 -13.07 22.50
C GLU A 258 33.22 -12.13 23.21
N ILE A 259 31.94 -12.50 23.19
CA ILE A 259 30.85 -11.75 23.84
C ILE A 259 30.34 -12.59 25.02
N ASP A 260 30.89 -12.34 26.21
CA ASP A 260 30.54 -13.07 27.44
C ASP A 260 29.17 -12.64 28.01
N ASP A 261 28.78 -11.38 27.80
CA ASP A 261 27.53 -10.78 28.27
C ASP A 261 26.83 -10.07 27.10
N LEU A 262 25.85 -10.76 26.51
CA LEU A 262 25.08 -10.26 25.37
C LEU A 262 24.25 -9.03 25.71
N THR A 263 23.60 -9.03 26.88
CA THR A 263 22.74 -7.92 27.30
C THR A 263 23.56 -6.65 27.46
N ARG A 264 24.74 -6.75 28.09
CA ARG A 264 25.66 -5.61 28.19
C ARG A 264 26.13 -5.13 26.82
N TYR A 265 26.51 -6.07 25.94
CA TYR A 265 26.93 -5.71 24.58
C TYR A 265 25.83 -4.98 23.80
N LEU A 266 24.58 -5.44 23.88
CA LEU A 266 23.42 -4.77 23.27
C LEU A 266 23.20 -3.36 23.81
N ALA A 267 23.31 -3.19 25.12
CA ALA A 267 23.14 -1.89 25.78
C ALA A 267 24.23 -0.88 25.35
N GLU A 268 25.44 -1.34 25.03
CA GLU A 268 26.54 -0.49 24.52
C GLU A 268 26.34 -0.07 23.05
N LEU A 269 25.48 -0.77 22.29
CA LEU A 269 25.15 -0.44 20.89
C LEU A 269 24.02 0.60 20.80
N PRO A 270 24.23 1.75 20.11
CA PRO A 270 23.18 2.74 19.92
C PRO A 270 21.98 2.17 19.14
N ALA A 271 20.78 2.25 19.74
CA ALA A 271 19.53 1.99 19.05
C ALA A 271 18.96 3.29 18.46
N THR A 272 18.64 3.26 17.17
CA THR A 272 17.75 4.24 16.53
C THR A 272 16.35 3.63 16.50
N PHE A 273 15.75 3.46 17.67
CA PHE A 273 14.40 2.94 17.78
C PHE A 273 13.41 3.88 17.06
N ASP A 274 12.61 3.30 16.19
CA ASP A 274 11.49 3.94 15.52
C ASP A 274 10.32 2.93 15.54
N PRO A 275 9.22 3.21 16.24
CA PRO A 275 8.09 2.28 16.30
C PRO A 275 7.47 2.02 14.91
N GLY A 276 7.59 2.97 13.97
CA GLY A 276 7.07 2.82 12.61
C GLY A 276 7.88 1.87 11.74
N GLY A 277 9.21 1.97 11.82
CA GLY A 277 10.13 1.14 11.05
C GLY A 277 10.55 -0.17 11.73
N CYS A 278 10.59 -0.24 13.07
CA CYS A 278 11.19 -1.36 13.81
C CYS A 278 10.27 -2.56 14.03
N GLY A 279 8.97 -2.50 13.71
CA GLY A 279 7.99 -3.54 14.09
C GLY A 279 8.30 -4.95 13.58
N THR A 280 9.09 -5.10 12.52
CA THR A 280 9.54 -6.40 11.97
C THR A 280 10.93 -6.83 12.45
N CYS A 281 11.60 -6.03 13.27
CA CYS A 281 12.91 -6.36 13.82
C CYS A 281 12.78 -7.32 15.01
N ALA A 282 13.52 -8.42 15.01
CA ALA A 282 13.52 -9.38 16.13
C ALA A 282 13.94 -8.77 17.48
N LEU A 283 14.67 -7.64 17.49
CA LEU A 283 15.06 -6.92 18.72
C LEU A 283 14.06 -5.82 19.11
N PHE A 284 12.92 -5.69 18.42
CA PHE A 284 11.92 -4.66 18.68
C PHE A 284 11.46 -4.66 20.15
N SER A 285 11.02 -5.82 20.66
CA SER A 285 10.54 -5.96 22.04
C SER A 285 11.61 -5.62 23.07
N TYR A 286 12.86 -6.04 22.85
CA TYR A 286 13.99 -5.67 23.72
C TYR A 286 14.22 -4.15 23.74
N CYS A 287 14.33 -3.52 22.55
CA CYS A 287 14.59 -2.08 22.46
C CYS A 287 13.43 -1.26 23.02
N ARG A 288 12.19 -1.71 22.81
CA ARG A 288 11.00 -1.08 23.39
C ARG A 288 11.01 -1.19 24.91
N GLU A 289 11.32 -2.37 25.46
CA GLU A 289 11.36 -2.54 26.91
C GLU A 289 12.46 -1.70 27.57
N GLU A 290 13.64 -1.57 26.95
CA GLU A 290 14.67 -0.64 27.43
C GLU A 290 14.14 0.81 27.56
N LEU A 291 13.39 1.29 26.57
CA LEU A 291 12.76 2.61 26.64
C LEU A 291 11.66 2.66 27.70
N ARG A 292 10.86 1.59 27.83
CA ARG A 292 9.77 1.52 28.80
C ARG A 292 10.24 1.49 30.24
N ALA A 293 11.40 0.89 30.50
CA ALA A 293 12.04 0.81 31.81
C ALA A 293 12.89 2.04 32.16
N SER A 294 13.13 2.94 31.21
CA SER A 294 13.91 4.17 31.44
C SER A 294 13.11 5.22 32.21
N ASP A 295 13.79 5.90 33.14
CA ASP A 295 13.26 7.07 33.86
C ASP A 295 13.59 8.39 33.11
N ASP A 296 14.29 8.36 31.97
CA ASP A 296 14.60 9.54 31.17
C ASP A 296 13.35 10.01 30.39
N PRO A 297 12.84 11.24 30.62
CA PRO A 297 11.73 11.81 29.86
C PRO A 297 11.93 11.83 28.33
N ALA A 298 13.18 11.91 27.87
CA ALA A 298 13.49 11.89 26.45
C ALA A 298 13.22 10.51 25.81
N ASP A 299 13.35 9.42 26.57
CA ASP A 299 13.15 8.06 26.07
C ASP A 299 11.68 7.77 25.77
N LEU A 300 10.74 8.38 26.50
CA LEU A 300 9.32 8.37 26.12
C LEU A 300 9.10 8.99 24.74
N LEU A 301 9.77 10.11 24.43
CA LEU A 301 9.65 10.74 23.12
C LEU A 301 10.27 9.87 22.01
N VAL A 302 11.27 9.04 22.33
CA VAL A 302 11.80 8.02 21.40
C VAL A 302 10.80 6.89 21.21
N GLU A 303 10.19 6.38 22.29
CA GLU A 303 9.16 5.34 22.26
C GLU A 303 7.97 5.76 21.37
N LEU A 304 7.56 7.03 21.47
CA LEU A 304 6.50 7.61 20.65
C LEU A 304 6.91 7.87 19.18
N GLY A 305 8.17 7.64 18.80
CA GLY A 305 8.66 7.87 17.44
C GLY A 305 8.82 9.35 17.06
N ILE A 306 8.96 10.25 18.06
CA ILE A 306 9.15 11.67 17.77
C ILE A 306 10.53 11.90 17.12
N PRO A 307 10.64 12.69 16.04
CA PRO A 307 11.92 13.01 15.40
C PRO A 307 12.93 13.66 16.35
N SER A 308 14.21 13.31 16.21
CA SER A 308 15.28 13.73 17.12
C SER A 308 15.48 15.25 17.24
N ASP A 309 15.17 16.00 16.18
CA ASP A 309 15.24 17.46 16.12
C ASP A 309 14.07 18.15 16.84
N THR A 310 12.95 17.44 17.00
CA THR A 310 11.76 17.92 17.72
C THR A 310 11.83 17.63 19.22
N ARG A 311 12.45 16.52 19.64
CA ARG A 311 12.49 16.06 21.05
C ARG A 311 12.91 17.14 22.04
N PRO A 312 14.01 17.92 21.83
CA PRO A 312 14.45 18.92 22.80
C PRO A 312 13.40 20.00 23.11
N GLN A 313 12.48 20.25 22.18
CA GLN A 313 11.41 21.24 22.33
C GLN A 313 10.19 20.70 23.10
N LEU A 314 10.13 19.39 23.34
CA LEU A 314 9.01 18.69 23.99
C LEU A 314 9.38 18.08 25.36
N VAL A 315 10.66 17.95 25.70
CA VAL A 315 11.08 17.38 27.01
C VAL A 315 10.49 18.18 28.19
N GLY A 316 10.34 19.50 28.04
CA GLY A 316 9.68 20.36 29.02
C GLY A 316 8.22 19.95 29.30
N LEU A 317 7.49 19.52 28.25
CA LEU A 317 6.11 19.06 28.35
C LEU A 317 6.01 17.74 29.13
N VAL A 318 6.94 16.79 28.89
CA VAL A 318 6.99 15.51 29.60
C VAL A 318 7.33 15.68 31.08
N THR A 319 8.24 16.60 31.39
CA THR A 319 8.67 16.89 32.77
C THR A 319 7.74 17.85 33.53
N GLY A 320 6.81 18.50 32.83
CA GLY A 320 5.95 19.56 33.37
C GLY A 320 6.69 20.85 33.73
N ALA A 321 7.90 21.06 33.18
CA ALA A 321 8.79 22.17 33.55
C ALA A 321 8.65 23.41 32.66
N ASP A 322 8.40 23.23 31.35
CA ASP A 322 8.36 24.30 30.36
C ASP A 322 7.22 24.09 29.35
N GLU A 323 6.75 25.19 28.75
CA GLU A 323 5.86 25.13 27.59
C GLU A 323 6.60 24.55 26.37
N PRO A 324 5.91 23.78 25.50
CA PRO A 324 6.51 23.26 24.29
C PRO A 324 7.01 24.38 23.37
N GLY A 325 8.12 24.12 22.67
CA GLY A 325 8.67 25.03 21.65
C GLY A 325 7.79 25.13 20.38
N ASN A 326 8.38 25.59 19.27
CA ASN A 326 7.66 25.68 17.99
C ASN A 326 7.59 24.30 17.32
N VAL A 327 6.57 23.52 17.70
CA VAL A 327 6.35 22.13 17.30
C VAL A 327 4.93 21.99 16.72
N PRO A 328 4.70 21.10 15.73
CA PRO A 328 3.35 20.83 15.23
C PRO A 328 2.36 20.53 16.35
N ALA A 329 1.16 21.12 16.26
CA ALA A 329 0.09 20.99 17.24
C ALA A 329 -0.35 19.53 17.39
N SER A 330 -0.36 18.78 16.29
CA SER A 330 -0.63 17.33 16.28
C SER A 330 0.36 16.53 17.14
N THR A 331 1.64 16.91 17.13
CA THR A 331 2.68 16.24 17.93
C THR A 331 2.50 16.56 19.41
N VAL A 332 2.26 17.83 19.75
CA VAL A 332 1.95 18.24 21.14
C VAL A 332 0.71 17.50 21.65
N ALA A 333 -0.33 17.40 20.82
CA ALA A 333 -1.56 16.70 21.15
C ALA A 333 -1.35 15.20 21.41
N ASN A 334 -0.52 14.52 20.62
CA ASN A 334 -0.17 13.10 20.81
C ASN A 334 0.61 12.87 22.12
N VAL A 335 1.64 13.68 22.40
CA VAL A 335 2.40 13.59 23.66
C VAL A 335 1.48 13.86 24.84
N THR A 336 0.63 14.87 24.75
CA THR A 336 -0.29 15.20 25.85
C THR A 336 -1.34 14.11 26.06
N ALA A 337 -1.89 13.54 24.99
CA ALA A 337 -2.82 12.42 25.07
C ALA A 337 -2.17 11.20 25.76
N THR A 338 -0.89 10.95 25.45
CA THR A 338 -0.10 9.88 26.08
C THR A 338 0.04 10.09 27.59
N LEU A 339 0.36 11.31 28.01
CA LEU A 339 0.59 11.64 29.43
C LEU A 339 -0.71 11.62 30.25
N GLU A 340 -1.81 12.11 29.67
CA GLU A 340 -3.09 12.21 30.37
C GLU A 340 -3.95 10.94 30.25
N GLY A 341 -3.66 10.09 29.29
CA GLY A 341 -4.48 8.92 28.97
C GLY A 341 -5.85 9.28 28.37
N ILE A 342 -6.00 10.49 27.85
CA ILE A 342 -7.22 11.00 27.24
C ILE A 342 -6.87 11.52 25.86
N ALA A 343 -7.57 11.05 24.84
CA ALA A 343 -7.36 11.53 23.48
C ALA A 343 -7.54 13.05 23.38
N ARG A 344 -6.91 13.66 22.37
CA ARG A 344 -7.18 15.07 22.02
C ARG A 344 -8.12 15.17 20.84
N SER A 345 -9.10 16.07 20.91
CA SER A 345 -9.93 16.39 19.75
C SER A 345 -9.14 17.29 18.79
N THR A 346 -9.29 17.07 17.50
CA THR A 346 -8.75 17.96 16.46
C THR A 346 -9.63 19.21 16.25
N GLY A 347 -10.83 19.22 16.82
CA GLY A 347 -11.86 20.24 16.56
C GLY A 347 -12.56 20.12 15.20
N GLN A 348 -12.15 19.19 14.33
CA GLN A 348 -12.78 19.01 13.02
C GLN A 348 -14.19 18.43 13.16
N ARG A 349 -15.16 19.04 12.46
CA ARG A 349 -16.52 18.51 12.28
C ARG A 349 -16.59 17.52 11.10
N ARG A 350 -17.63 16.67 11.05
CA ARG A 350 -17.72 15.56 10.07
C ARG A 350 -17.90 16.00 8.63
N VAL A 351 -17.09 15.45 7.75
CA VAL A 351 -17.18 15.64 6.29
C VAL A 351 -17.38 14.34 5.51
N ASP A 352 -17.11 13.18 6.13
CA ASP A 352 -17.25 11.84 5.55
C ASP A 352 -18.73 11.45 5.36
N GLN A 353 -19.04 10.30 4.78
CA GLN A 353 -20.43 9.79 4.63
C GLN A 353 -20.71 8.51 5.43
N ALA A 354 -19.77 8.02 6.25
CA ALA A 354 -19.90 6.75 6.96
C ALA A 354 -21.13 6.77 7.90
N GLY A 355 -21.90 5.67 7.91
CA GLY A 355 -23.12 5.56 8.71
C GLY A 355 -24.28 6.46 8.24
N ARG A 356 -24.21 7.06 7.04
CA ARG A 356 -25.34 7.79 6.43
C ARG A 356 -26.06 6.90 5.42
N PRO A 357 -27.34 7.21 5.11
CA PRO A 357 -28.07 6.51 4.04
C PRO A 357 -27.24 6.44 2.76
N GLY A 358 -27.35 5.37 1.96
CA GLY A 358 -26.57 5.18 0.73
C GLY A 358 -25.13 4.69 0.94
N THR A 359 -24.80 4.25 2.15
CA THR A 359 -23.52 3.58 2.44
C THR A 359 -23.71 2.09 2.65
N VAL A 360 -22.68 1.32 2.33
CA VAL A 360 -22.60 -0.14 2.56
C VAL A 360 -21.36 -0.42 3.39
N ASP A 361 -21.55 -0.83 4.63
CA ASP A 361 -20.50 -1.29 5.52
C ASP A 361 -20.01 -2.67 5.06
N VAL A 362 -18.68 -2.85 5.01
CA VAL A 362 -18.04 -4.08 4.54
C VAL A 362 -16.89 -4.45 5.47
N VAL A 363 -16.88 -5.71 5.92
CA VAL A 363 -15.71 -6.34 6.56
C VAL A 363 -15.42 -7.67 5.88
N LEU A 364 -14.15 -8.07 5.84
CA LEU A 364 -13.74 -9.33 5.22
C LEU A 364 -12.60 -9.99 6.00
N ALA A 365 -12.49 -11.31 5.88
CA ALA A 365 -11.37 -12.09 6.38
C ALA A 365 -10.55 -12.61 5.18
N LYS A 366 -9.36 -12.04 4.97
CA LYS A 366 -8.44 -12.43 3.89
C LYS A 366 -7.79 -13.77 4.22
N SER A 367 -7.56 -14.59 3.21
CA SER A 367 -6.71 -15.78 3.32
C SER A 367 -5.26 -15.44 2.96
N ASP A 368 -4.30 -15.87 3.78
CA ASP A 368 -2.87 -15.71 3.46
C ASP A 368 -2.35 -16.76 2.47
N ALA A 369 -3.16 -17.80 2.22
CA ALA A 369 -2.88 -18.85 1.24
C ALA A 369 -2.95 -18.36 -0.22
N ALA A 370 -3.50 -17.16 -0.47
CA ALA A 370 -3.54 -16.54 -1.80
C ALA A 370 -3.56 -15.01 -1.70
N ALA A 371 -3.01 -14.33 -2.71
CA ALA A 371 -3.00 -12.86 -2.74
C ALA A 371 -4.43 -12.26 -2.70
N LEU A 372 -5.37 -12.91 -3.38
CA LEU A 372 -6.77 -12.49 -3.51
C LEU A 372 -7.76 -13.43 -2.81
N GLY A 373 -7.28 -14.24 -1.87
CA GLY A 373 -8.10 -15.23 -1.17
C GLY A 373 -8.99 -14.58 -0.10
N VAL A 374 -10.24 -15.05 0.03
CA VAL A 374 -11.21 -14.54 1.02
C VAL A 374 -11.87 -15.70 1.74
N HIS A 375 -11.69 -15.80 3.05
CA HIS A 375 -12.35 -16.78 3.91
C HIS A 375 -13.84 -16.45 4.12
N GLY A 376 -14.15 -15.17 4.28
CA GLY A 376 -15.53 -14.70 4.43
C GLY A 376 -15.67 -13.20 4.30
N ILE A 377 -16.91 -12.76 4.10
CA ILE A 377 -17.30 -11.37 3.95
C ILE A 377 -18.59 -11.13 4.74
N ALA A 378 -18.72 -9.96 5.37
CA ALA A 378 -19.98 -9.47 5.89
C ALA A 378 -20.27 -8.08 5.34
N THR A 379 -21.53 -7.85 4.95
CA THR A 379 -22.00 -6.57 4.44
C THR A 379 -23.25 -6.10 5.17
N ARG A 380 -23.42 -4.79 5.26
CA ARG A 380 -24.64 -4.16 5.80
C ARG A 380 -24.89 -2.84 5.10
N ARG A 381 -26.12 -2.61 4.65
CA ARG A 381 -26.52 -1.36 4.02
C ARG A 381 -27.14 -0.40 5.03
N VAL A 382 -26.84 0.89 4.87
CA VAL A 382 -27.47 1.97 5.65
C VAL A 382 -28.48 2.67 4.77
N THR A 383 -29.73 2.66 5.22
CA THR A 383 -30.87 3.26 4.50
C THR A 383 -31.37 4.51 5.21
N ALA A 384 -32.37 5.20 4.64
CA ALA A 384 -33.05 6.30 5.33
C ALA A 384 -33.76 5.87 6.64
N HIS A 385 -34.00 4.57 6.83
CA HIS A 385 -34.63 4.00 8.03
C HIS A 385 -33.62 3.47 9.05
N GLY A 386 -32.32 3.64 8.79
CA GLY A 386 -31.24 3.12 9.62
C GLY A 386 -30.52 1.94 8.95
N SER A 387 -29.63 1.32 9.72
CA SER A 387 -28.80 0.21 9.27
C SER A 387 -29.59 -1.11 9.21
N GLU A 388 -29.45 -1.83 8.11
CA GLU A 388 -29.99 -3.19 7.98
C GLU A 388 -29.24 -4.19 8.88
N PRO A 389 -29.71 -5.43 9.07
CA PRO A 389 -28.89 -6.47 9.69
C PRO A 389 -27.67 -6.83 8.83
N TRP A 390 -26.57 -7.21 9.48
CA TRP A 390 -25.41 -7.79 8.79
C TRP A 390 -25.76 -9.08 8.07
N ARG A 391 -25.26 -9.22 6.84
CA ARG A 391 -25.30 -10.45 6.04
C ARG A 391 -23.89 -11.02 5.96
N THR A 392 -23.67 -12.19 6.54
CA THR A 392 -22.37 -12.86 6.58
C THR A 392 -22.35 -14.04 5.59
N THR A 393 -21.24 -14.20 4.88
CA THR A 393 -20.96 -15.35 3.99
C THR A 393 -19.55 -15.87 4.26
N VAL A 394 -19.44 -17.18 4.48
CA VAL A 394 -18.17 -17.90 4.62
C VAL A 394 -17.98 -18.79 3.38
N PHE A 395 -16.77 -18.80 2.84
CA PHE A 395 -16.42 -19.52 1.62
C PHE A 395 -15.67 -20.81 1.94
N ASP A 396 -16.11 -21.92 1.35
CA ASP A 396 -15.49 -23.24 1.45
C ASP A 396 -14.24 -23.38 0.58
N ASP A 397 -14.15 -22.57 -0.49
CA ASP A 397 -12.98 -22.47 -1.36
C ASP A 397 -12.45 -21.04 -1.49
N PRO A 398 -11.71 -20.53 -0.48
CA PRO A 398 -11.38 -19.12 -0.36
C PRO A 398 -10.48 -18.58 -1.47
N GLN A 399 -9.75 -19.44 -2.19
CA GLN A 399 -8.77 -19.05 -3.21
C GLN A 399 -9.37 -19.03 -4.63
N SER A 400 -10.58 -19.56 -4.80
CA SER A 400 -11.15 -19.81 -6.13
C SER A 400 -11.54 -18.54 -6.88
N ALA A 401 -11.55 -18.64 -8.21
CA ALA A 401 -12.15 -17.60 -9.06
C ALA A 401 -13.65 -17.43 -8.78
N ARG A 402 -14.35 -18.49 -8.37
CA ARG A 402 -15.76 -18.46 -7.99
C ARG A 402 -16.00 -17.58 -6.76
N THR A 403 -15.17 -17.71 -5.72
CA THR A 403 -15.25 -16.90 -4.51
C THR A 403 -15.05 -15.42 -4.82
N ARG A 404 -14.06 -15.08 -5.65
CA ARG A 404 -13.82 -13.71 -6.12
C ARG A 404 -15.05 -13.11 -6.82
N ARG A 405 -15.69 -13.86 -7.72
CA ARG A 405 -16.93 -13.44 -8.38
C ARG A 405 -18.08 -13.28 -7.39
N GLU A 406 -18.21 -14.20 -6.45
CA GLU A 406 -19.27 -14.18 -5.44
C GLU A 406 -19.14 -12.97 -4.51
N VAL A 407 -17.92 -12.59 -4.10
CA VAL A 407 -17.65 -11.35 -3.37
C VAL A 407 -18.16 -10.13 -4.15
N MET A 408 -17.80 -10.00 -5.43
CA MET A 408 -18.28 -8.90 -6.27
C MET A 408 -19.79 -8.94 -6.51
N ARG A 409 -20.37 -10.13 -6.63
CA ARG A 409 -21.82 -10.31 -6.77
C ARG A 409 -22.57 -9.85 -5.52
N LEU A 410 -22.06 -10.11 -4.32
CA LEU A 410 -22.66 -9.68 -3.06
C LEU A 410 -22.57 -8.16 -2.92
N LEU A 411 -21.38 -7.58 -3.09
CA LEU A 411 -21.17 -6.13 -3.05
C LEU A 411 -21.98 -5.39 -4.10
N GLY A 412 -22.04 -5.93 -5.32
CA GLY A 412 -22.76 -5.35 -6.44
C GLY A 412 -24.26 -5.25 -6.20
N ARG A 413 -24.84 -6.23 -5.50
CA ARG A 413 -26.27 -6.17 -5.12
C ARG A 413 -26.52 -5.03 -4.14
N GLU A 414 -25.73 -4.96 -3.07
CA GLU A 414 -25.89 -3.89 -2.07
C GLU A 414 -25.67 -2.50 -2.67
N LEU A 415 -24.70 -2.35 -3.59
CA LEU A 415 -24.47 -1.11 -4.33
C LEU A 415 -25.64 -0.76 -5.27
N SER A 416 -26.16 -1.73 -6.02
CA SER A 416 -27.32 -1.51 -6.90
C SER A 416 -28.55 -1.10 -6.11
N ASP A 417 -28.81 -1.75 -4.98
CA ASP A 417 -29.93 -1.42 -4.12
C ASP A 417 -29.75 -0.02 -3.49
N ALA A 418 -28.53 0.32 -3.04
CA ALA A 418 -28.21 1.67 -2.56
C ALA A 418 -28.39 2.74 -3.66
N MET A 419 -27.98 2.46 -4.90
CA MET A 419 -28.15 3.37 -6.03
C MET A 419 -29.63 3.58 -6.38
N ALA A 420 -30.44 2.51 -6.33
CA ALA A 420 -31.88 2.58 -6.56
C ALA A 420 -32.53 3.51 -5.53
N GLU A 421 -32.21 3.35 -4.24
CA GLU A 421 -32.70 4.23 -3.17
C GLU A 421 -32.29 5.69 -3.38
N ARG A 422 -31.06 5.94 -3.86
CA ARG A 422 -30.63 7.31 -4.17
C ARG A 422 -31.39 7.92 -5.32
N ARG A 423 -31.74 7.14 -6.34
CA ARG A 423 -32.54 7.58 -7.47
C ARG A 423 -33.99 7.82 -7.10
N ASP A 424 -34.56 7.02 -6.21
CA ASP A 424 -35.92 7.22 -5.72
C ASP A 424 -36.07 8.53 -4.92
N LEU A 425 -35.00 8.99 -4.30
CA LEU A 425 -34.95 10.28 -3.59
C LEU A 425 -34.76 11.49 -4.54
N ASP A 426 -33.93 11.33 -5.57
CA ASP A 426 -33.69 12.35 -6.60
C ASP A 426 -33.33 11.66 -7.92
N GLU A 427 -34.28 11.67 -8.86
CA GLU A 427 -34.13 11.01 -10.16
C GLU A 427 -33.15 11.73 -11.08
N GLU A 428 -33.13 13.07 -11.04
CA GLU A 428 -32.29 13.89 -11.92
C GLU A 428 -30.84 13.95 -11.42
N THR A 429 -30.66 14.08 -10.10
CA THR A 429 -29.35 14.22 -9.45
C THR A 429 -29.19 13.27 -8.26
N PRO A 430 -29.18 11.94 -8.49
CA PRO A 430 -29.06 10.97 -7.40
C PRO A 430 -27.75 11.17 -6.64
N GLY A 431 -27.87 11.26 -5.31
CA GLY A 431 -26.72 11.40 -4.42
C GLY A 431 -25.71 10.26 -4.54
N PRO A 432 -24.47 10.44 -4.03
CA PRO A 432 -23.45 9.40 -4.10
C PRO A 432 -23.78 8.21 -3.20
N VAL A 433 -23.20 7.06 -3.56
CA VAL A 433 -23.15 5.83 -2.75
C VAL A 433 -21.71 5.52 -2.33
N HIS A 434 -21.51 4.87 -1.18
CA HIS A 434 -20.16 4.58 -0.70
C HIS A 434 -20.04 3.17 -0.14
N LEU A 435 -18.86 2.56 -0.30
CA LEU A 435 -18.45 1.45 0.55
C LEU A 435 -17.76 2.01 1.79
N VAL A 436 -17.99 1.41 2.95
CA VAL A 436 -17.39 1.80 4.23
C VAL A 436 -16.62 0.61 4.76
N VAL A 437 -15.31 0.77 4.92
CA VAL A 437 -14.39 -0.31 5.31
C VAL A 437 -13.60 0.09 6.55
N PRO A 438 -13.08 -0.90 7.31
CA PRO A 438 -12.29 -0.60 8.51
C PRO A 438 -10.97 0.14 8.19
N ASP A 439 -10.30 -0.20 7.07
CA ASP A 439 -8.99 0.33 6.71
C ASP A 439 -8.66 0.24 5.21
N GLU A 440 -7.59 0.91 4.79
CA GLU A 440 -7.08 0.91 3.40
C GLU A 440 -6.66 -0.50 2.90
N PRO A 441 -5.97 -1.36 3.68
CA PRO A 441 -5.68 -2.74 3.26
C PRO A 441 -6.92 -3.55 2.88
N THR A 442 -8.07 -3.31 3.54
CA THR A 442 -9.34 -3.93 3.14
C THR A 442 -9.79 -3.47 1.75
N THR A 443 -9.68 -2.16 1.47
CA THR A 443 -9.93 -1.61 0.13
C THR A 443 -9.00 -2.23 -0.89
N ASP A 444 -7.70 -2.38 -0.59
CA ASP A 444 -6.70 -2.95 -1.49
C ASP A 444 -7.09 -4.35 -1.97
N VAL A 445 -7.55 -5.22 -1.05
CA VAL A 445 -8.01 -6.57 -1.41
C VAL A 445 -9.19 -6.51 -2.37
N LEU A 446 -10.21 -5.69 -2.08
CA LEU A 446 -11.42 -5.58 -2.90
C LEU A 446 -11.11 -5.02 -4.29
N VAL A 447 -10.31 -3.96 -4.37
CA VAL A 447 -9.88 -3.35 -5.65
C VAL A 447 -9.04 -4.32 -6.45
N SER A 448 -8.17 -5.10 -5.80
CA SER A 448 -7.36 -6.11 -6.48
C SER A 448 -8.19 -7.24 -7.09
N ILE A 449 -9.25 -7.68 -6.39
CA ILE A 449 -10.23 -8.63 -6.94
C ILE A 449 -10.96 -8.01 -8.15
N ALA A 450 -11.34 -6.73 -8.06
CA ALA A 450 -12.00 -6.03 -9.16
C ALA A 450 -11.08 -5.90 -10.40
N ASP A 451 -9.81 -5.52 -10.22
CA ASP A 451 -8.83 -5.46 -11.31
C ASP A 451 -8.61 -6.82 -11.98
N ASN A 452 -8.47 -7.88 -11.18
CA ASN A 452 -8.38 -9.25 -11.67
C ASN A 452 -9.58 -9.62 -12.56
N LEU A 453 -10.81 -9.41 -12.06
CA LEU A 453 -12.03 -9.77 -12.78
C LEU A 453 -12.28 -8.90 -14.03
N ALA A 454 -11.91 -7.61 -13.98
CA ALA A 454 -11.92 -6.77 -15.17
C ALA A 454 -10.94 -7.29 -16.23
N GLY A 455 -9.74 -7.73 -15.82
CA GLY A 455 -8.78 -8.37 -16.69
C GLY A 455 -9.33 -9.62 -17.39
N VAL A 456 -10.01 -10.52 -16.66
CA VAL A 456 -10.58 -11.72 -17.29
C VAL A 456 -11.78 -11.39 -18.19
N GLU A 457 -12.59 -10.39 -17.84
CA GLU A 457 -13.72 -9.94 -18.66
C GLU A 457 -13.26 -9.32 -20.00
N LEU A 458 -12.22 -8.49 -19.99
CA LEU A 458 -11.64 -7.95 -21.22
C LEU A 458 -11.04 -9.05 -22.10
N SER A 459 -10.41 -10.07 -21.49
CA SER A 459 -9.90 -11.24 -22.21
C SER A 459 -11.03 -12.07 -22.84
N ARG A 460 -12.10 -12.30 -22.08
CA ARG A 460 -13.31 -12.98 -22.55
C ARG A 460 -13.90 -12.31 -23.80
N LEU A 461 -14.03 -10.98 -23.79
CA LEU A 461 -14.54 -10.22 -24.94
C LEU A 461 -13.70 -10.46 -26.21
N ARG A 462 -12.36 -10.50 -26.08
CA ARG A 462 -11.45 -10.79 -27.21
C ARG A 462 -11.64 -12.19 -27.77
N TRP A 463 -11.80 -13.16 -26.87
CA TRP A 463 -11.96 -14.57 -27.24
C TRP A 463 -13.33 -14.88 -27.83
N GLU A 464 -14.38 -14.23 -27.35
CA GLU A 464 -15.69 -14.30 -28.01
C GLU A 464 -15.63 -13.72 -29.42
N ARG A 465 -14.90 -12.61 -29.62
CA ARG A 465 -14.64 -12.08 -30.96
C ARG A 465 -13.90 -13.10 -31.84
N ASP A 466 -12.88 -13.77 -31.31
CA ASP A 466 -12.17 -14.83 -32.04
C ASP A 466 -13.14 -15.95 -32.47
N GLY A 467 -13.95 -16.45 -31.54
CA GLY A 467 -14.97 -17.47 -31.82
C GLY A 467 -15.98 -17.03 -32.89
N GLN A 468 -16.47 -15.78 -32.82
CA GLN A 468 -17.37 -15.20 -33.83
C GLN A 468 -16.74 -15.10 -35.21
N MET A 469 -15.43 -14.85 -35.27
CA MET A 469 -14.65 -14.75 -36.52
C MET A 469 -14.18 -16.13 -37.03
N GLY A 470 -14.53 -17.23 -36.35
CA GLY A 470 -14.09 -18.58 -36.70
C GLY A 470 -12.61 -18.84 -36.40
N ARG A 471 -12.00 -18.04 -35.52
CA ARG A 471 -10.63 -18.19 -35.03
C ARG A 471 -10.64 -18.97 -33.72
N GLU A 472 -9.60 -19.77 -33.47
CA GLU A 472 -9.43 -20.41 -32.16
C GLU A 472 -9.11 -19.35 -31.11
N PRO A 473 -9.81 -19.33 -29.96
CA PRO A 473 -9.42 -18.49 -28.83
C PRO A 473 -8.05 -18.88 -28.29
N LEU A 474 -7.11 -17.95 -28.31
CA LEU A 474 -5.74 -18.19 -27.85
C LEU A 474 -5.37 -17.22 -26.72
N THR A 475 -4.67 -17.72 -25.71
CA THR A 475 -3.96 -16.90 -24.72
C THR A 475 -2.92 -16.01 -25.41
N PHE A 476 -2.32 -15.08 -24.67
CA PHE A 476 -1.26 -14.24 -25.22
C PHE A 476 -0.11 -15.08 -25.78
N ASP A 477 0.25 -16.13 -25.05
CA ASP A 477 1.34 -17.07 -25.37
C ASP A 477 0.96 -18.09 -26.46
N GLY A 478 -0.24 -17.98 -27.04
CA GLY A 478 -0.69 -18.79 -28.17
C GLY A 478 -1.24 -20.17 -27.80
N GLU A 479 -1.49 -20.43 -26.52
CA GLU A 479 -2.13 -21.66 -26.05
C GLU A 479 -3.67 -21.54 -26.16
N PRO A 480 -4.43 -22.65 -26.37
CA PRO A 480 -5.89 -22.61 -26.37
C PRO A 480 -6.45 -22.03 -25.06
N ALA A 481 -7.34 -21.05 -25.18
CA ALA A 481 -7.98 -20.39 -24.05
C ALA A 481 -9.38 -20.95 -23.78
N GLU A 482 -9.73 -21.10 -22.50
CA GLU A 482 -11.10 -21.35 -22.08
C GLU A 482 -11.82 -20.01 -21.86
N ILE A 483 -12.97 -19.83 -22.51
CA ILE A 483 -13.77 -18.59 -22.39
C ILE A 483 -14.54 -18.64 -21.06
N PRO A 484 -14.24 -17.76 -20.09
CA PRO A 484 -14.96 -17.73 -18.82
C PRO A 484 -16.39 -17.17 -19.02
N PRO A 485 -17.33 -17.43 -18.09
CA PRO A 485 -18.65 -16.83 -18.17
C PRO A 485 -18.58 -15.30 -18.04
N PRO A 486 -19.48 -14.54 -18.70
CA PRO A 486 -19.49 -13.07 -18.62
C PRO A 486 -19.76 -12.58 -17.20
N LEU A 487 -19.25 -11.40 -16.85
CA LEU A 487 -19.64 -10.75 -15.61
C LEU A 487 -21.15 -10.45 -15.61
N GLY A 488 -21.84 -10.93 -14.57
CA GLY A 488 -23.23 -10.56 -14.32
C GLY A 488 -23.35 -9.08 -13.94
N GLU A 489 -24.54 -8.50 -14.08
CA GLU A 489 -24.76 -7.07 -13.79
C GLU A 489 -24.32 -6.64 -12.37
N PRO A 490 -24.62 -7.39 -11.29
CA PRO A 490 -24.09 -7.04 -9.97
C PRO A 490 -22.55 -7.10 -9.92
N GLU A 491 -21.95 -8.15 -10.48
CA GLU A 491 -20.49 -8.32 -10.50
C GLU A 491 -19.83 -7.13 -11.22
N ARG A 492 -20.32 -6.78 -12.42
CA ARG A 492 -19.80 -5.66 -13.21
C ARG A 492 -20.00 -4.32 -12.49
N THR A 493 -21.11 -4.14 -11.78
CA THR A 493 -21.37 -2.93 -10.98
C THR A 493 -20.31 -2.75 -9.89
N ALA A 494 -20.04 -3.80 -9.09
CA ALA A 494 -19.02 -3.76 -8.05
C ALA A 494 -17.60 -3.58 -8.63
N VAL A 495 -17.26 -4.35 -9.67
CA VAL A 495 -15.96 -4.25 -10.36
C VAL A 495 -15.76 -2.83 -10.87
N SER A 496 -16.74 -2.28 -11.59
CA SER A 496 -16.69 -0.91 -12.11
C SER A 496 -16.54 0.13 -11.01
N PHE A 497 -17.29 0.00 -9.91
CA PHE A 497 -17.23 0.92 -8.77
C PHE A 497 -15.86 0.89 -8.08
N LEU A 498 -15.33 -0.30 -7.78
CA LEU A 498 -14.03 -0.44 -7.14
C LEU A 498 -12.87 0.01 -8.04
N LEU A 499 -13.01 -0.06 -9.36
CA LEU A 499 -12.04 0.54 -10.28
C LEU A 499 -12.10 2.07 -10.28
N GLU A 500 -13.18 2.71 -9.85
CA GLU A 500 -13.19 4.16 -9.61
C GLU A 500 -12.33 4.53 -8.40
N GLU A 501 -12.24 3.69 -7.37
CA GLU A 501 -11.33 3.91 -6.25
C GLU A 501 -9.87 3.95 -6.72
N ASP A 502 -9.49 3.04 -7.64
CA ASP A 502 -8.14 3.04 -8.21
C ASP A 502 -7.89 4.27 -9.12
N ARG A 503 -8.91 4.72 -9.87
CA ARG A 503 -8.86 5.98 -10.65
C ARG A 503 -8.77 7.21 -9.75
N ALA A 504 -9.47 7.18 -8.61
CA ALA A 504 -9.52 8.26 -7.64
C ALA A 504 -8.29 8.30 -6.72
N ARG A 505 -7.35 7.35 -6.81
CA ARG A 505 -6.17 7.33 -5.93
C ARG A 505 -5.35 8.63 -5.95
N ALA A 506 -5.26 9.29 -7.10
CA ALA A 506 -4.60 10.59 -7.23
C ALA A 506 -5.52 11.79 -6.85
N LEU A 507 -6.79 11.53 -6.56
CA LEU A 507 -7.89 12.47 -6.34
C LEU A 507 -8.44 12.30 -4.93
N THR A 508 -7.80 12.95 -3.98
CA THR A 508 -8.02 12.78 -2.54
C THR A 508 -9.36 13.29 -1.99
N LEU A 509 -10.14 14.06 -2.77
CA LEU A 509 -11.49 14.50 -2.35
C LEU A 509 -12.61 13.55 -2.79
N ARG A 510 -12.32 12.64 -3.72
CA ARG A 510 -13.25 11.63 -4.21
C ARG A 510 -13.00 10.36 -3.42
N SER A 511 -14.06 9.80 -2.86
CA SER A 511 -13.96 8.69 -1.92
C SER A 511 -15.15 7.75 -2.16
N PRO A 512 -15.13 6.97 -3.25
CA PRO A 512 -16.04 5.85 -3.44
C PRO A 512 -16.01 4.90 -2.23
N VAL A 513 -14.81 4.68 -1.67
CA VAL A 513 -14.61 3.92 -0.44
C VAL A 513 -14.18 4.84 0.70
N VAL A 514 -14.87 4.74 1.83
CA VAL A 514 -14.57 5.47 3.07
C VAL A 514 -13.79 4.54 4.02
N ASP A 515 -12.51 4.86 4.23
CA ASP A 515 -11.69 4.29 5.32
C ASP A 515 -12.15 4.91 6.66
N VAL A 516 -12.77 4.08 7.51
CA VAL A 516 -13.28 4.53 8.82
C VAL A 516 -12.15 4.90 9.77
N ARG A 517 -11.02 4.19 9.74
CA ARG A 517 -9.84 4.53 10.54
C ARG A 517 -9.28 5.89 10.14
N ALA A 518 -9.14 6.17 8.84
CA ALA A 518 -8.75 7.51 8.36
C ALA A 518 -9.76 8.58 8.79
N SER A 519 -11.06 8.28 8.69
CA SER A 519 -12.12 9.21 9.05
C SER A 519 -12.10 9.53 10.54
N LEU A 520 -11.91 8.52 11.40
CA LEU A 520 -11.82 8.70 12.84
C LEU A 520 -10.56 9.49 13.24
N ALA A 521 -9.42 9.23 12.59
CA ALA A 521 -8.15 9.92 12.85
C ALA A 521 -8.21 11.42 12.52
N ARG A 522 -9.19 11.86 11.72
CA ARG A 522 -9.43 13.29 11.48
C ARG A 522 -10.04 14.00 12.68
N HIS A 523 -10.67 13.29 13.61
CA HIS A 523 -11.38 13.85 14.75
C HIS A 523 -10.62 13.70 16.07
N VAL A 524 -9.69 12.72 16.12
CA VAL A 524 -9.03 12.29 17.35
C VAL A 524 -7.53 12.13 17.13
N VAL A 525 -6.74 12.71 18.03
CA VAL A 525 -5.32 12.41 18.22
C VAL A 525 -5.20 11.47 19.41
N ALA A 526 -4.86 10.20 19.13
CA ALA A 526 -4.57 9.20 20.14
C ALA A 526 -3.18 9.44 20.77
N GLY A 527 -3.01 9.00 22.01
CA GLY A 527 -1.68 8.86 22.62
C GLY A 527 -0.96 7.58 22.18
N GLY A 528 0.22 7.34 22.73
CA GLY A 528 1.11 6.25 22.31
C GLY A 528 1.74 6.52 20.93
N PRO A 529 2.52 5.56 20.40
CA PRO A 529 3.16 5.68 19.10
C PRO A 529 2.13 5.95 17.99
N PRO A 530 2.32 6.96 17.13
CA PRO A 530 1.37 7.27 16.05
C PRO A 530 1.07 6.09 15.13
N VAL A 531 2.05 5.19 14.94
CA VAL A 531 1.86 3.98 14.12
C VAL A 531 0.76 3.05 14.67
N ALA A 532 0.56 3.01 16.00
CA ALA A 532 -0.49 2.20 16.61
C ALA A 532 -1.89 2.65 16.17
N SER A 533 -2.05 3.94 15.87
CA SER A 533 -3.31 4.51 15.35
C SER A 533 -3.65 4.09 13.92
N TYR A 534 -2.75 3.35 13.24
CA TYR A 534 -3.10 2.69 11.98
C TYR A 534 -4.00 1.47 12.19
N ARG A 535 -4.12 0.95 13.42
CA ARG A 535 -5.13 -0.06 13.77
C ARG A 535 -6.42 0.60 14.29
N LEU A 536 -7.55 0.23 13.71
CA LEU A 536 -8.85 0.84 14.03
C LEU A 536 -9.29 0.60 15.48
N ASP A 537 -9.08 -0.59 16.02
CA ASP A 537 -9.40 -0.97 17.40
C ASP A 537 -8.63 -0.13 18.43
N TYR A 538 -7.35 0.15 18.17
CA TYR A 538 -6.54 1.08 18.96
C TYR A 538 -7.14 2.49 18.95
N LEU A 539 -7.42 3.00 17.76
CA LEU A 539 -7.94 4.35 17.59
C LEU A 539 -9.34 4.51 18.21
N VAL A 540 -10.19 3.49 18.11
CA VAL A 540 -11.52 3.46 18.73
C VAL A 540 -11.44 3.54 20.25
N ALA A 541 -10.54 2.76 20.88
CA ALA A 541 -10.35 2.81 22.33
C ALA A 541 -9.97 4.23 22.81
N TRP A 542 -9.08 4.90 22.08
CA TRP A 542 -8.76 6.31 22.34
C TRP A 542 -9.94 7.24 22.10
N ALA A 543 -10.65 7.08 20.99
CA ALA A 543 -11.76 7.96 20.64
C ALA A 543 -12.91 7.87 21.66
N GLU A 544 -13.17 6.70 22.24
CA GLU A 544 -14.15 6.52 23.32
C GLU A 544 -13.77 7.27 24.61
N SER A 545 -12.48 7.51 24.87
CA SER A 545 -12.03 8.29 26.05
C SER A 545 -12.48 9.76 25.99
N LEU A 546 -12.66 10.34 24.80
CA LEU A 546 -13.16 11.72 24.64
C LEU A 546 -14.60 11.90 25.11
N GLY A 547 -15.41 10.84 25.04
CA GLY A 547 -16.83 10.84 25.43
C GLY A 547 -17.08 10.64 26.92
N GLY A 548 -16.04 10.73 27.76
CA GLY A 548 -16.11 10.35 29.18
C GLY A 548 -15.93 8.85 29.42
N GLY A 549 -15.39 8.12 28.44
CA GLY A 549 -14.92 6.75 28.60
C GLY A 549 -13.74 6.64 29.58
N PRO A 550 -13.25 5.41 29.84
CA PRO A 550 -12.14 5.20 30.75
C PRO A 550 -10.86 5.89 30.26
N VAL A 551 -10.04 6.34 31.21
CA VAL A 551 -8.67 6.79 30.92
C VAL A 551 -7.90 5.61 30.35
N VAL A 552 -7.28 5.83 29.19
CA VAL A 552 -6.46 4.85 28.49
C VAL A 552 -5.05 4.91 29.04
N LYS A 553 -4.48 3.75 29.34
CA LYS A 553 -3.04 3.66 29.59
C LYS A 553 -2.37 3.18 28.31
N PRO A 554 -1.56 4.02 27.63
CA PRO A 554 -1.06 3.74 26.29
C PRO A 554 -0.39 2.37 26.17
N ARG A 555 0.59 2.08 27.04
CA ARG A 555 1.35 0.82 27.04
C ARG A 555 0.47 -0.41 27.30
N GLU A 556 -0.48 -0.33 28.25
CA GLU A 556 -1.41 -1.45 28.53
C GLU A 556 -2.34 -1.72 27.35
N LEU A 557 -2.81 -0.68 26.66
CA LEU A 557 -3.63 -0.81 25.46
C LEU A 557 -2.85 -1.38 24.28
N GLU A 558 -1.62 -0.91 24.05
CA GLU A 558 -0.73 -1.47 23.03
C GLU A 558 -0.52 -2.98 23.25
N ASP A 559 -0.19 -3.38 24.48
CA ASP A 559 0.05 -4.78 24.83
C ASP A 559 -1.24 -5.63 24.68
N GLU A 560 -2.41 -5.10 25.07
CA GLU A 560 -3.71 -5.77 24.87
C GLU A 560 -4.00 -6.00 23.37
N ILE A 561 -3.75 -5.00 22.54
CA ILE A 561 -4.04 -5.02 21.10
C ILE A 561 -3.06 -5.90 20.33
N GLU A 562 -1.79 -5.93 20.73
CA GLU A 562 -0.79 -6.86 20.20
C GLU A 562 -1.11 -8.31 20.57
N ALA A 563 -1.58 -8.56 21.80
CA ALA A 563 -1.98 -9.89 22.25
C ALA A 563 -3.37 -10.33 21.73
N ALA A 564 -4.14 -9.43 21.13
CA ALA A 564 -5.50 -9.72 20.66
C ALA A 564 -5.50 -10.82 19.57
N PRO A 565 -6.45 -11.77 19.61
CA PRO A 565 -6.50 -12.86 18.63
C PRO A 565 -6.92 -12.40 17.23
N HIS A 566 -7.58 -11.25 17.11
CA HIS A 566 -8.18 -10.76 15.87
C HIS A 566 -7.67 -9.36 15.54
N THR A 567 -7.83 -8.95 14.27
CA THR A 567 -7.58 -7.57 13.85
C THR A 567 -8.85 -6.98 13.24
N PRO A 568 -9.00 -5.65 13.18
CA PRO A 568 -10.20 -5.02 12.61
C PRO A 568 -10.21 -4.99 11.07
N GLY A 569 -9.04 -5.00 10.44
CA GLY A 569 -8.86 -4.92 8.98
C GLY A 569 -8.98 -6.27 8.27
N ALA A 570 -8.80 -6.32 6.96
CA ALA A 570 -8.93 -7.57 6.19
C ALA A 570 -7.98 -8.70 6.61
N ARG A 571 -6.75 -8.37 7.03
CA ARG A 571 -5.71 -9.35 7.38
C ARG A 571 -5.99 -9.99 8.75
N LEU A 572 -5.60 -11.26 8.90
CA LEU A 572 -5.71 -11.98 10.16
C LEU A 572 -4.44 -11.74 11.01
N THR A 573 -4.52 -12.02 12.31
CA THR A 573 -3.29 -12.25 13.08
C THR A 573 -2.65 -13.56 12.62
N ASN A 574 -1.34 -13.72 12.82
CA ASN A 574 -0.64 -14.97 12.48
C ASN A 574 -1.32 -16.19 13.14
N ARG A 575 -1.68 -16.06 14.42
CA ARG A 575 -2.35 -17.11 15.18
C ARG A 575 -3.74 -17.48 14.62
N ALA A 576 -4.55 -16.48 14.26
CA ALA A 576 -5.86 -16.73 13.67
C ALA A 576 -5.73 -17.33 12.26
N SER A 577 -4.79 -16.83 11.46
CA SER A 577 -4.48 -17.36 10.12
C SER A 577 -4.10 -18.85 10.18
N ASP A 578 -3.20 -19.22 11.10
CA ASP A 578 -2.78 -20.61 11.31
C ASP A 578 -3.95 -21.50 11.74
N ALA A 579 -4.77 -21.06 12.70
CA ALA A 579 -5.91 -21.81 13.18
C ALA A 579 -6.95 -22.05 12.06
N VAL A 580 -7.28 -21.01 11.29
CA VAL A 580 -8.23 -21.08 10.17
C VAL A 580 -7.68 -21.97 9.05
N HIS A 581 -6.39 -21.84 8.71
CA HIS A 581 -5.75 -22.64 7.68
C HIS A 581 -5.68 -24.13 8.06
N ALA A 582 -5.27 -24.43 9.29
CA ALA A 582 -5.22 -25.80 9.80
C ALA A 582 -6.60 -26.46 9.79
N ALA A 583 -7.66 -25.74 10.21
CA ALA A 583 -9.03 -26.23 10.17
C ALA A 583 -9.50 -26.51 8.73
N LEU A 584 -9.16 -25.63 7.77
CA LEU A 584 -9.50 -25.81 6.36
C LEU A 584 -8.78 -27.01 5.74
N VAL A 585 -7.47 -27.14 5.96
CA VAL A 585 -6.67 -28.26 5.43
C VAL A 585 -7.13 -29.58 6.05
N ALA A 586 -7.34 -29.65 7.36
CA ALA A 586 -7.84 -30.85 8.03
C ALA A 586 -9.18 -31.33 7.47
N ALA A 587 -10.10 -30.40 7.15
CA ALA A 587 -11.37 -30.74 6.52
C ALA A 587 -11.20 -31.33 5.09
N ARG A 588 -10.11 -30.97 4.39
CA ARG A 588 -9.78 -31.40 3.02
C ARG A 588 -8.93 -32.68 2.96
N SER A 589 -7.96 -32.87 3.85
CA SER A 589 -6.93 -33.94 3.80
C SER A 589 -7.42 -35.38 4.08
N GLY A 590 -8.73 -35.60 4.24
CA GLY A 590 -9.30 -36.89 4.64
C GLY A 590 -10.04 -37.68 3.56
N ARG A 591 -10.08 -37.27 2.27
CA ARG A 591 -11.09 -37.81 1.32
C ARG A 591 -10.59 -38.04 -0.11
N SER A 592 -11.10 -39.11 -0.74
CA SER A 592 -11.11 -39.30 -2.20
C SER A 592 -12.27 -38.53 -2.82
N SER A 593 -12.13 -38.08 -4.07
CA SER A 593 -12.98 -37.12 -4.81
C SER A 593 -14.50 -37.38 -4.90
N ASP A 594 -15.02 -38.49 -4.38
CA ASP A 594 -16.41 -38.95 -4.57
C ASP A 594 -17.25 -39.07 -3.27
N SER A 595 -16.85 -38.42 -2.15
CA SER A 595 -17.58 -38.52 -0.86
C SER A 595 -18.12 -37.19 -0.34
N GLU A 596 -19.12 -37.26 0.54
CA GLU A 596 -19.95 -36.16 1.11
C GLU A 596 -19.23 -34.82 1.37
N PRO A 597 -19.95 -33.68 1.42
CA PRO A 597 -19.36 -32.35 1.65
C PRO A 597 -18.42 -32.33 2.89
N PRO A 598 -17.31 -31.58 2.85
CA PRO A 598 -16.41 -31.45 3.99
C PRO A 598 -17.17 -30.90 5.21
N GLU A 599 -16.89 -31.46 6.39
CA GLU A 599 -17.42 -30.94 7.65
C GLU A 599 -16.62 -29.70 8.02
N LEU A 600 -17.12 -28.53 7.62
CA LEU A 600 -16.46 -27.23 7.78
C LEU A 600 -16.91 -26.50 9.05
N ALA A 601 -17.43 -27.20 10.06
CA ALA A 601 -18.01 -26.57 11.24
C ALA A 601 -16.99 -25.73 12.02
N ASP A 602 -15.82 -26.29 12.33
CA ASP A 602 -14.75 -25.60 13.05
C ASP A 602 -14.19 -24.43 12.24
N TYR A 603 -13.91 -24.65 10.95
CA TYR A 603 -13.49 -23.60 10.02
C TYR A 603 -14.50 -22.46 9.95
N THR A 604 -15.79 -22.77 9.83
CA THR A 604 -16.86 -21.77 9.76
C THR A 604 -16.99 -21.00 11.07
N SER A 605 -16.83 -21.66 12.22
CA SER A 605 -16.84 -21.00 13.53
C SER A 605 -15.71 -19.97 13.63
N LEU A 606 -14.48 -20.37 13.32
CA LEU A 606 -13.31 -19.49 13.40
C LEU A 606 -13.43 -18.27 12.46
N VAL A 607 -13.89 -18.47 11.23
CA VAL A 607 -14.10 -17.36 10.28
C VAL A 607 -15.23 -16.45 10.76
N THR A 608 -16.29 -17.01 11.36
CA THR A 608 -17.40 -16.21 11.90
C THR A 608 -16.95 -15.38 13.10
N GLU A 609 -16.20 -15.96 14.04
CA GLU A 609 -15.63 -15.25 15.19
C GLU A 609 -14.76 -14.06 14.75
N GLU A 610 -13.92 -14.27 13.74
CA GLU A 610 -13.11 -13.21 13.16
C GLU A 610 -13.97 -12.08 12.55
N LEU A 611 -14.98 -12.42 11.75
CA LEU A 611 -15.89 -11.42 11.17
C LEU A 611 -16.71 -10.71 12.25
N ASP A 612 -17.10 -11.39 13.32
CA ASP A 612 -17.82 -10.83 14.45
C ASP A 612 -17.00 -9.75 15.17
N TYR A 613 -15.70 -10.00 15.39
CA TYR A 613 -14.78 -9.02 15.92
C TYR A 613 -14.68 -7.78 15.02
N LYS A 614 -14.45 -7.97 13.71
CA LYS A 614 -14.35 -6.86 12.74
C LYS A 614 -15.62 -6.01 12.69
N ARG A 615 -16.80 -6.64 12.68
CA ARG A 615 -18.10 -5.94 12.73
C ARG A 615 -18.22 -5.12 14.01
N GLY A 616 -17.89 -5.71 15.16
CA GLY A 616 -17.97 -5.03 16.45
C GLY A 616 -17.08 -3.79 16.54
N VAL A 617 -15.84 -3.86 16.03
CA VAL A 617 -14.94 -2.70 16.00
C VAL A 617 -15.45 -1.62 15.04
N LEU A 618 -15.88 -2.00 13.83
CA LEU A 618 -16.44 -1.05 12.86
C LEU A 618 -17.68 -0.34 13.41
N GLU A 619 -18.58 -1.07 14.08
CA GLU A 619 -19.76 -0.49 14.72
C GLU A 619 -19.40 0.52 15.82
N ARG A 620 -18.44 0.18 16.69
CA ARG A 620 -17.96 1.12 17.71
C ARG A 620 -17.38 2.38 17.09
N ALA A 621 -16.59 2.26 16.02
CA ALA A 621 -16.05 3.40 15.29
C ALA A 621 -17.17 4.29 14.71
N LEU A 622 -18.17 3.69 14.08
CA LEU A 622 -19.33 4.40 13.53
C LEU A 622 -20.15 5.09 14.62
N ASN A 623 -20.32 4.46 15.79
CA ASN A 623 -21.00 5.06 16.94
C ASN A 623 -20.25 6.30 17.44
N VAL A 624 -18.92 6.25 17.52
CA VAL A 624 -18.11 7.41 17.88
C VAL A 624 -18.29 8.52 16.84
N LEU A 625 -18.20 8.20 15.55
CA LEU A 625 -18.44 9.18 14.48
C LEU A 625 -19.86 9.77 14.55
N GLU A 626 -20.88 9.04 14.98
CA GLU A 626 -22.23 9.60 15.12
C GLU A 626 -22.31 10.73 16.16
N THR A 627 -21.43 10.72 17.17
CA THR A 627 -21.38 11.78 18.20
C THR A 627 -20.75 13.09 17.71
N VAL A 628 -19.97 13.06 16.63
CA VAL A 628 -19.28 14.24 16.10
C VAL A 628 -20.25 15.04 15.22
N PRO A 629 -20.41 16.36 15.44
CA PRO A 629 -21.34 17.18 14.67
C PRO A 629 -20.92 17.29 13.20
N ASP A 630 -21.92 17.45 12.33
CA ASP A 630 -21.71 17.62 10.90
C ASP A 630 -21.08 18.97 10.57
N SER A 631 -20.07 18.96 9.70
CA SER A 631 -19.47 20.16 9.13
C SER A 631 -20.38 20.71 8.04
N ARG A 632 -20.38 22.05 7.89
CA ARG A 632 -20.93 22.70 6.69
C ARG A 632 -20.24 22.27 5.39
N LEU A 633 -18.96 21.84 5.47
CA LEU A 633 -18.22 21.35 4.31
C LEU A 633 -18.62 19.93 3.89
N ARG A 634 -19.42 19.21 4.68
CA ARG A 634 -19.89 17.86 4.29
C ARG A 634 -20.65 17.88 2.96
N GLU A 635 -21.46 18.91 2.73
CA GLU A 635 -22.17 19.10 1.47
C GLU A 635 -21.19 19.30 0.30
N VAL A 636 -20.09 20.03 0.51
CA VAL A 636 -19.02 20.23 -0.49
C VAL A 636 -18.40 18.89 -0.89
N HIS A 637 -18.00 18.07 0.09
CA HIS A 637 -17.44 16.74 -0.18
C HIS A 637 -18.45 15.83 -0.91
N ARG A 638 -19.72 15.84 -0.47
CA ARG A 638 -20.79 15.07 -1.11
C ARG A 638 -21.02 15.48 -2.57
N GLU A 639 -20.98 16.77 -2.86
CA GLU A 639 -21.15 17.32 -4.21
C GLU A 639 -19.97 16.99 -5.15
N ILE A 640 -18.75 16.96 -4.62
CA ILE A 640 -17.55 16.58 -5.39
C ILE A 640 -17.61 15.09 -5.73
N GLU A 641 -17.98 14.25 -4.77
CA GLU A 641 -18.17 12.82 -5.04
C GLU A 641 -19.36 12.56 -5.98
N GLY A 642 -20.47 13.26 -5.81
CA GLY A 642 -21.64 13.14 -6.67
C GLY A 642 -21.32 13.44 -8.15
N ASP A 643 -20.52 14.48 -8.39
CA ASP A 643 -20.00 14.81 -9.72
C ASP A 643 -19.15 13.68 -10.32
N ALA A 644 -18.28 13.07 -9.51
CA ALA A 644 -17.46 11.94 -9.94
C ALA A 644 -18.33 10.70 -10.25
N GLN A 645 -19.30 10.39 -9.38
CA GLN A 645 -20.20 9.26 -9.59
C GLN A 645 -21.15 9.46 -10.77
N ALA A 646 -21.50 10.70 -11.12
CA ALA A 646 -22.23 10.96 -12.35
C ALA A 646 -21.43 10.52 -13.58
N VAL A 647 -20.10 10.71 -13.58
CA VAL A 647 -19.21 10.18 -14.64
C VAL A 647 -19.19 8.65 -14.60
N TRP A 648 -18.95 8.06 -13.44
CA TRP A 648 -18.93 6.60 -13.25
C TRP A 648 -20.21 5.92 -13.74
N ARG A 649 -21.39 6.43 -13.35
CA ARG A 649 -22.69 5.88 -13.78
C ARG A 649 -22.84 5.90 -15.30
N ARG A 650 -22.32 6.92 -15.97
CA ARG A 650 -22.30 6.94 -17.44
C ARG A 650 -21.31 5.94 -18.03
N ARG A 651 -20.13 5.74 -17.42
CA ARG A 651 -19.19 4.67 -17.82
C ARG A 651 -19.86 3.31 -17.71
N LEU A 652 -20.47 3.02 -16.56
CA LEU A 652 -21.19 1.78 -16.29
C LEU A 652 -22.34 1.58 -17.29
N ALA A 653 -23.19 2.60 -17.51
CA ALA A 653 -24.33 2.49 -18.42
C ALA A 653 -23.95 2.35 -19.90
N ARG A 654 -22.78 2.84 -20.30
CA ARG A 654 -22.29 2.79 -21.69
C ARG A 654 -21.28 1.68 -21.94
N HIS A 655 -20.93 0.90 -20.91
CA HIS A 655 -19.87 -0.11 -20.97
C HIS A 655 -18.55 0.48 -21.50
N ALA A 656 -18.33 1.77 -21.23
CA ALA A 656 -17.27 2.56 -21.83
C ALA A 656 -16.37 3.08 -20.74
N SER A 657 -15.13 2.58 -20.73
CA SER A 657 -14.11 2.92 -19.73
C SER A 657 -14.47 2.57 -18.27
N ASP A 658 -15.46 1.71 -18.03
CA ASP A 658 -15.84 1.19 -16.70
C ASP A 658 -14.87 0.11 -16.20
N LEU A 659 -14.40 -0.78 -17.09
CA LEU A 659 -13.42 -1.84 -16.81
C LEU A 659 -11.94 -1.44 -17.06
N VAL A 660 -11.62 -0.14 -17.13
CA VAL A 660 -10.22 0.28 -17.35
C VAL A 660 -9.38 0.01 -16.11
N ARG A 661 -8.29 -0.71 -16.32
CA ARG A 661 -7.23 -1.00 -15.36
C ARG A 661 -6.17 0.10 -15.37
N PHE A 662 -5.71 0.58 -14.21
CA PHE A 662 -4.75 1.70 -14.12
C PHE A 662 -3.40 1.40 -14.81
N GLY A 663 -2.95 0.14 -14.75
CA GLY A 663 -1.76 -0.32 -15.48
C GLY A 663 -1.85 -0.14 -17.01
N ARG A 664 -3.06 0.02 -17.55
CA ARG A 664 -3.34 0.15 -19.00
C ARG A 664 -3.91 1.50 -19.39
N THR A 665 -3.91 2.49 -18.49
CA THR A 665 -4.36 3.85 -18.82
C THR A 665 -3.47 4.45 -19.90
N PRO A 666 -4.01 4.78 -21.09
CA PRO A 666 -3.24 5.38 -22.18
C PRO A 666 -2.52 6.64 -21.72
N ARG A 667 -1.33 6.90 -22.26
CA ARG A 667 -0.51 8.07 -21.88
C ARG A 667 -1.28 9.39 -22.07
N TYR A 668 -2.10 9.49 -23.12
CA TYR A 668 -2.91 10.70 -23.34
C TYR A 668 -3.87 10.95 -22.18
N TRP A 669 -4.52 9.90 -21.66
CA TRP A 669 -5.47 10.01 -20.57
C TRP A 669 -4.75 10.36 -19.26
N ARG A 670 -3.62 9.71 -18.96
CA ARG A 670 -2.78 10.08 -17.81
C ARG A 670 -2.38 11.55 -17.83
N ASN A 671 -1.97 12.07 -18.99
CA ASN A 671 -1.63 13.48 -19.15
C ASN A 671 -2.86 14.39 -18.99
N ALA A 672 -4.03 13.97 -19.50
CA ALA A 672 -5.27 14.73 -19.40
C ALA A 672 -5.79 14.87 -17.96
N LEU A 673 -5.46 13.93 -17.07
CA LEU A 673 -5.84 13.96 -15.67
C LEU A 673 -4.95 14.84 -14.78
N VAL A 674 -3.75 15.24 -15.22
CA VAL A 674 -2.83 16.04 -14.39
C VAL A 674 -3.50 17.33 -13.87
N PRO A 675 -4.16 18.16 -14.70
CA PRO A 675 -4.84 19.36 -14.19
C PRO A 675 -6.02 19.04 -13.25
N VAL A 676 -6.65 17.87 -13.42
CA VAL A 676 -7.73 17.41 -12.54
C VAL A 676 -7.15 17.09 -11.16
N ILE A 677 -6.06 16.33 -11.10
CA ILE A 677 -5.32 15.98 -9.89
C ILE A 677 -4.82 17.22 -9.15
N GLU A 678 -4.18 18.15 -9.86
CA GLU A 678 -3.70 19.42 -9.26
C GLU A 678 -4.86 20.24 -8.70
N SER A 679 -5.99 20.31 -9.41
CA SER A 679 -7.18 21.04 -8.94
C SER A 679 -7.82 20.39 -7.71
N ASP A 680 -7.82 19.06 -7.65
CA ASP A 680 -8.35 18.28 -6.54
C ASP A 680 -7.49 18.45 -5.28
N GLY A 681 -6.17 18.25 -5.40
CA GLY A 681 -5.22 18.43 -4.31
C GLY A 681 -5.23 19.85 -3.74
N LYS A 682 -5.26 20.87 -4.61
CA LYS A 682 -5.39 22.26 -4.17
C LYS A 682 -6.70 22.51 -3.41
N CYS A 683 -7.82 21.98 -3.92
CA CYS A 683 -9.11 22.11 -3.25
C CYS A 683 -9.10 21.39 -1.89
N ARG A 684 -8.48 20.20 -1.81
CA ARG A 684 -8.34 19.45 -0.55
C ARG A 684 -7.64 20.28 0.49
N ASP A 685 -6.46 20.82 0.18
CA ASP A 685 -5.65 21.58 1.14
C ASP A 685 -6.39 22.82 1.64
N GLN A 686 -7.14 23.46 0.75
CA GLN A 686 -8.00 24.60 1.06
C GLN A 686 -9.16 24.24 1.99
N LEU A 687 -9.89 23.17 1.70
CA LEU A 687 -10.99 22.71 2.55
C LEU A 687 -10.49 22.20 3.91
N LEU A 688 -9.34 21.52 3.92
CA LEU A 688 -8.70 21.04 5.14
C LEU A 688 -8.28 22.19 6.05
N ALA A 689 -7.61 23.22 5.50
CA ALA A 689 -7.23 24.42 6.24
C ALA A 689 -8.45 25.21 6.78
N MET A 690 -9.60 25.10 6.12
CA MET A 690 -10.84 25.76 6.57
C MET A 690 -11.56 25.01 7.70
N ALA A 691 -11.49 23.66 7.74
CA ALA A 691 -12.35 22.85 8.62
C ALA A 691 -11.61 22.00 9.67
N ASN A 692 -10.31 21.81 9.57
CA ASN A 692 -9.52 21.10 10.57
C ASN A 692 -8.57 22.06 11.28
N PRO A 693 -8.89 22.49 12.51
CA PRO A 693 -8.03 23.37 13.29
C PRO A 693 -6.59 22.88 13.44
N GLY A 694 -6.39 21.62 13.84
CA GLY A 694 -5.04 21.06 14.00
C GLY A 694 -4.22 21.07 12.70
N ALA A 695 -4.83 20.71 11.57
CA ALA A 695 -4.15 20.74 10.27
C ALA A 695 -3.84 22.18 9.83
N ALA A 696 -4.73 23.14 10.11
CA ALA A 696 -4.51 24.55 9.79
C ALA A 696 -3.42 25.18 10.66
N GLU A 697 -3.31 24.79 11.94
CA GLU A 697 -2.19 25.17 12.81
C GLU A 697 -0.86 24.56 12.33
N ASP A 698 -0.84 23.27 11.99
CA ASP A 698 0.34 22.62 11.44
C ASP A 698 0.80 23.28 10.12
N LEU A 699 -0.13 23.63 9.23
CA LEU A 699 0.15 24.38 8.00
C LEU A 699 0.68 25.80 8.28
N ALA A 700 0.19 26.46 9.34
CA ALA A 700 0.64 27.79 9.73
C ALA A 700 2.04 27.79 10.35
N ALA A 701 2.43 26.68 11.01
CA ALA A 701 3.75 26.50 11.61
C ALA A 701 4.81 26.01 10.60
N ASP A 702 4.40 25.34 9.53
CA ASP A 702 5.29 24.81 8.49
C ASP A 702 5.98 25.92 7.68
N ALA A 703 7.32 25.96 7.76
CA ALA A 703 8.14 26.91 7.01
C ALA A 703 8.08 26.72 5.48
N GLY A 704 7.65 25.55 5.00
CA GLY A 704 7.41 25.24 3.59
C GLY A 704 6.12 25.87 3.04
N THR A 705 5.12 26.03 3.89
CA THR A 705 3.81 26.61 3.55
C THR A 705 3.87 28.13 3.60
N ARG A 706 3.37 28.79 2.55
CA ARG A 706 3.53 30.25 2.38
C ARG A 706 2.20 30.99 2.41
N GLU A 707 1.12 30.25 2.24
CA GLU A 707 -0.23 30.71 2.04
C GLU A 707 -1.01 30.83 3.35
N VAL A 708 -0.56 30.18 4.42
CA VAL A 708 -1.20 30.14 5.75
C VAL A 708 -0.21 30.63 6.80
N ALA A 709 -0.68 31.36 7.81
CA ALA A 709 0.17 31.86 8.89
C ALA A 709 -0.60 32.06 10.20
N HIS A 710 0.12 31.99 11.32
CA HIS A 710 -0.38 32.45 12.60
C HIS A 710 -0.45 33.98 12.65
N ALA A 711 -1.45 34.50 13.37
CA ALA A 711 -1.51 35.90 13.73
C ALA A 711 -2.04 36.07 15.16
N THR A 712 -1.63 37.14 15.84
CA THR A 712 -2.14 37.49 17.18
C THR A 712 -2.78 38.87 17.15
N VAL A 713 -3.94 39.02 17.80
CA VAL A 713 -4.63 40.32 17.90
C VAL A 713 -3.91 41.22 18.91
N VAL A 714 -3.44 42.38 18.45
CA VAL A 714 -2.70 43.36 19.27
C VAL A 714 -3.59 44.51 19.71
N ALA A 715 -4.52 44.93 18.85
CA ALA A 715 -5.51 45.96 19.14
C ALA A 715 -6.79 45.68 18.36
N THR A 716 -7.94 46.13 18.87
CA THR A 716 -9.26 45.93 18.24
C THR A 716 -9.81 47.20 17.59
N GLU A 717 -9.31 48.39 17.98
CA GLU A 717 -9.73 49.69 17.41
C GLU A 717 -8.51 50.63 17.19
N PRO A 718 -7.97 50.72 15.95
CA PRO A 718 -8.25 49.85 14.80
C PRO A 718 -7.78 48.41 15.05
N LEU A 719 -8.32 47.46 14.29
CA LEU A 719 -7.91 46.06 14.37
C LEU A 719 -6.47 45.91 13.85
N VAL A 720 -5.56 45.52 14.73
CA VAL A 720 -4.13 45.36 14.45
C VAL A 720 -3.71 43.94 14.80
N LEU A 721 -3.05 43.28 13.87
CA LEU A 721 -2.53 41.93 13.99
C LEU A 721 -1.00 41.94 14.01
N ASP A 722 -0.40 41.03 14.76
CA ASP A 722 0.98 40.60 14.58
C ASP A 722 0.97 39.31 13.76
N VAL A 723 1.43 39.36 12.51
CA VAL A 723 1.36 38.23 11.57
C VAL A 723 2.73 37.54 11.47
N GLU A 724 2.78 36.25 11.79
CA GLU A 724 4.01 35.46 11.82
C GLU A 724 4.43 34.96 10.44
N SER A 725 4.44 35.84 9.44
CA SER A 725 4.82 35.51 8.07
C SER A 725 5.84 36.49 7.52
N ARG A 726 6.70 36.01 6.60
CA ARG A 726 7.53 36.87 5.75
C ARG A 726 6.86 37.19 4.41
N ARG A 727 5.79 36.48 4.04
CA ARG A 727 5.10 36.59 2.75
C ARG A 727 3.77 37.32 2.85
N ILE A 728 3.00 37.02 3.89
CA ILE A 728 1.78 37.74 4.21
C ILE A 728 2.19 39.00 4.98
N GLY A 729 2.05 40.16 4.32
CA GLY A 729 2.60 41.43 4.80
C GLY A 729 1.74 42.62 4.37
N ASP A 730 2.35 43.81 4.31
CA ASP A 730 1.68 45.01 3.81
C ASP A 730 1.10 44.80 2.41
N ALA A 731 -0.11 45.31 2.19
CA ALA A 731 -0.93 45.14 0.98
C ALA A 731 -1.40 43.70 0.65
N SER A 732 -1.01 42.69 1.43
CA SER A 732 -1.61 41.36 1.33
C SER A 732 -3.09 41.42 1.69
N ARG A 733 -3.91 40.55 1.08
CA ARG A 733 -5.32 40.37 1.44
C ARG A 733 -5.47 39.01 2.09
N ILE A 734 -6.04 38.98 3.29
CA ILE A 734 -6.19 37.74 4.05
C ILE A 734 -7.65 37.36 4.24
N VAL A 735 -7.88 36.07 4.49
CA VAL A 735 -9.10 35.51 5.04
C VAL A 735 -8.81 34.89 6.40
N LEU A 736 -9.71 35.11 7.36
CA LEU A 736 -9.65 34.48 8.67
C LEU A 736 -10.17 33.04 8.59
N LEU A 737 -9.34 32.08 9.02
CA LEU A 737 -9.69 30.65 9.00
C LEU A 737 -10.07 30.15 10.39
N LEU A 738 -9.27 30.48 11.41
CA LEU A 738 -9.50 30.07 12.79
C LEU A 738 -9.42 31.24 13.76
N VAL A 739 -10.18 31.15 14.86
CA VAL A 739 -10.04 31.99 16.07
C VAL A 739 -9.92 31.07 17.28
N ASN A 740 -8.82 31.15 18.01
CA ASN A 740 -8.57 30.36 19.23
C ASN A 740 -8.83 28.86 19.06
N GLY A 741 -8.44 28.29 17.92
CA GLY A 741 -8.65 26.87 17.58
C GLY A 741 -10.05 26.52 17.06
N GLU A 742 -10.96 27.48 16.91
CA GLU A 742 -12.29 27.26 16.32
C GLU A 742 -12.32 27.65 14.84
N ALA A 743 -12.84 26.75 14.00
CA ALA A 743 -12.94 26.97 12.56
C ALA A 743 -14.06 27.95 12.19
N CYS A 744 -13.71 29.08 11.58
CA CYS A 744 -14.67 30.12 11.21
C CYS A 744 -15.70 29.64 10.20
N VAL A 745 -15.37 28.66 9.33
CA VAL A 745 -16.31 28.11 8.35
C VAL A 745 -17.55 27.49 8.98
N GLU A 746 -17.45 27.10 10.25
CA GLU A 746 -18.49 26.44 11.02
C GLU A 746 -19.46 27.42 11.71
N GLY A 747 -19.16 28.72 11.68
CA GLY A 747 -19.96 29.80 12.27
C GLY A 747 -21.38 29.87 11.71
N ALA A 748 -22.34 30.36 12.49
CA ALA A 748 -23.77 30.39 12.12
C ALA A 748 -24.05 31.37 10.95
N GLU A 749 -23.27 32.45 10.90
CA GLU A 749 -23.28 33.54 9.93
C GLU A 749 -22.68 33.16 8.56
N VAL A 750 -21.85 32.12 8.52
CA VAL A 750 -21.26 31.66 7.26
C VAL A 750 -22.34 31.06 6.37
N GLY A 751 -22.41 31.46 5.11
CA GLY A 751 -23.34 30.90 4.12
C GLY A 751 -22.59 30.09 3.08
N LEU A 752 -23.02 28.85 2.82
CA LEU A 752 -22.52 28.03 1.70
C LEU A 752 -23.51 28.08 0.54
N LYS A 753 -23.00 28.34 -0.66
CA LYS A 753 -23.74 28.13 -1.91
C LYS A 753 -22.90 27.32 -2.89
N VAL A 754 -23.41 26.16 -3.26
CA VAL A 754 -22.86 25.34 -4.35
C VAL A 754 -23.13 26.05 -5.68
N GLN A 755 -22.07 26.26 -6.46
CA GLN A 755 -22.15 26.81 -7.81
C GLN A 755 -21.50 25.84 -8.79
N ARG A 756 -21.79 26.01 -10.08
CA ARG A 756 -21.28 25.14 -11.14
C ARG A 756 -19.74 24.99 -11.12
N THR A 757 -19.00 26.05 -10.79
CA THR A 757 -17.53 26.08 -10.88
C THR A 757 -16.83 26.32 -9.54
N SER A 758 -17.58 26.55 -8.46
CA SER A 758 -17.02 26.92 -7.16
C SER A 758 -18.00 26.72 -6.02
N PHE A 759 -17.47 26.59 -4.82
CA PHE A 759 -18.21 26.69 -3.57
C PHE A 759 -18.04 28.11 -3.04
N LYS A 760 -19.15 28.83 -2.90
CA LYS A 760 -19.15 30.21 -2.44
C LYS A 760 -19.46 30.26 -0.94
N PHE A 761 -18.55 30.84 -0.17
CA PHE A 761 -18.67 31.09 1.26
C PHE A 761 -18.85 32.60 1.51
N SER A 762 -19.99 33.00 2.06
CA SER A 762 -20.25 34.37 2.53
C SER A 762 -20.13 34.48 4.04
N GLY A 763 -19.85 35.67 4.57
CA GLY A 763 -19.79 35.93 6.01
C GLY A 763 -18.43 35.64 6.66
N LEU A 764 -17.42 35.21 5.90
CA LEU A 764 -16.04 35.12 6.38
C LEU A 764 -15.39 36.51 6.39
N SER A 765 -14.59 36.80 7.42
CA SER A 765 -13.84 38.05 7.52
C SER A 765 -12.66 38.08 6.55
N ILE A 766 -12.72 39.01 5.59
CA ILE A 766 -11.76 39.14 4.50
C ILE A 766 -11.38 40.61 4.32
N GLY A 767 -10.10 40.92 4.21
CA GLY A 767 -9.65 42.30 4.03
C GLY A 767 -8.16 42.47 3.80
N PRO A 768 -7.74 43.66 3.33
CA PRO A 768 -6.33 44.00 3.17
C PRO A 768 -5.64 44.26 4.52
N LEU A 769 -4.35 43.95 4.54
CA LEU A 769 -3.41 44.34 5.58
C LEU A 769 -2.70 45.63 5.16
N ARG A 770 -2.45 46.53 6.12
CA ARG A 770 -1.70 47.77 5.92
C ARG A 770 -0.61 47.92 6.97
N GLY A 771 0.56 48.37 6.52
CA GLY A 771 1.65 48.77 7.40
C GLY A 771 1.19 49.86 8.38
N THR A 772 1.48 49.66 9.66
CA THR A 772 1.15 50.62 10.72
C THR A 772 2.08 51.85 10.76
N GLY A 773 3.15 51.85 9.95
CA GLY A 773 4.12 52.95 9.88
C GLY A 773 5.12 53.00 11.05
N ASP A 774 4.99 52.10 12.04
CA ASP A 774 5.94 51.94 13.14
C ASP A 774 7.22 51.29 12.62
N GLY A 775 8.30 52.07 12.50
CA GLY A 775 9.60 51.68 11.93
C GLY A 775 10.38 50.58 12.66
N GLY A 776 9.74 49.79 13.54
CA GLY A 776 10.35 48.74 14.35
C GLY A 776 9.90 47.30 14.05
N THR A 777 8.67 47.08 13.54
CA THR A 777 8.13 45.71 13.38
C THR A 777 7.32 45.55 12.09
N THR A 778 7.91 44.92 11.05
CA THR A 778 7.25 44.68 9.75
C THR A 778 6.09 43.68 9.79
N ARG A 779 5.85 43.03 10.93
CA ARG A 779 4.79 42.05 11.16
C ARG A 779 3.51 42.65 11.76
N ARG A 780 3.58 43.88 12.30
CA ARG A 780 2.44 44.57 12.90
C ARG A 780 1.64 45.32 11.84
N LEU A 781 0.47 44.78 11.50
CA LEU A 781 -0.33 45.20 10.36
C LEU A 781 -1.75 45.56 10.82
N ALA A 782 -2.25 46.71 10.36
CA ALA A 782 -3.66 47.06 10.51
C ALA A 782 -4.47 46.22 9.50
N TRP A 783 -5.53 45.56 9.98
CA TRP A 783 -6.41 44.74 9.14
C TRP A 783 -7.75 45.44 8.98
N GLU A 784 -8.19 45.61 7.73
CA GLU A 784 -9.47 46.26 7.39
C GLU A 784 -10.44 45.24 6.75
N PRO A 785 -11.00 44.28 7.52
CA PRO A 785 -11.96 43.32 6.98
C PRO A 785 -13.29 43.98 6.60
N ASP A 786 -13.94 43.44 5.55
CA ASP A 786 -15.28 43.90 5.12
C ASP A 786 -16.34 43.54 6.17
N ASP A 787 -16.29 42.31 6.66
CA ASP A 787 -17.06 41.81 7.80
C ASP A 787 -16.12 41.74 9.02
N VAL A 788 -16.24 42.71 9.94
CA VAL A 788 -15.38 42.82 11.13
C VAL A 788 -15.73 41.72 12.13
N PRO A 789 -14.79 40.79 12.44
CA PRO A 789 -15.04 39.73 13.41
C PRO A 789 -15.01 40.27 14.85
N GLU A 790 -15.75 39.64 15.75
CA GLU A 790 -15.65 39.89 17.18
C GLU A 790 -14.36 39.25 17.72
N LEU A 791 -13.36 40.08 18.01
CA LEU A 791 -12.03 39.64 18.49
C LEU A 791 -11.62 40.41 19.75
N SER A 792 -10.78 39.78 20.56
CA SER A 792 -10.16 40.34 21.76
C SER A 792 -8.64 40.42 21.60
N VAL A 793 -8.01 41.38 22.29
CA VAL A 793 -6.55 41.46 22.34
C VAL A 793 -6.00 40.19 22.97
N GLY A 794 -5.04 39.56 22.28
CA GLY A 794 -4.45 38.28 22.67
C GLY A 794 -5.03 37.06 21.94
N ASP A 795 -6.14 37.20 21.21
CA ASP A 795 -6.67 36.08 20.42
C ASP A 795 -5.66 35.57 19.41
N ARG A 796 -5.53 34.25 19.33
CA ARG A 796 -4.68 33.55 18.36
C ARG A 796 -5.51 33.20 17.14
N LEU A 797 -5.00 33.57 15.97
CA LEU A 797 -5.66 33.40 14.69
C LEU A 797 -4.83 32.50 13.79
N VAL A 798 -5.52 31.82 12.88
CA VAL A 798 -4.92 31.32 11.65
C VAL A 798 -5.55 32.06 10.49
N VAL A 799 -4.70 32.68 9.67
CA VAL A 799 -5.09 33.46 8.51
C VAL A 799 -4.44 32.89 7.26
N ALA A 800 -5.10 33.06 6.12
CA ALA A 800 -4.54 32.65 4.84
C ALA A 800 -4.58 33.78 3.81
N ASP A 801 -3.64 33.74 2.85
CA ASP A 801 -3.65 34.60 1.69
C ASP A 801 -4.91 34.33 0.86
N PHE A 802 -5.74 35.35 0.68
CA PHE A 802 -6.95 35.26 -0.12
C PHE A 802 -6.66 34.82 -1.56
N GLY A 803 -5.51 35.23 -2.11
CA GLY A 803 -5.09 34.89 -3.47
C GLY A 803 -4.86 33.39 -3.67
N TRP A 804 -4.61 32.64 -2.59
CA TRP A 804 -4.51 31.18 -2.66
C TRP A 804 -5.85 30.56 -3.08
N PHE A 805 -6.94 31.03 -2.48
CA PHE A 805 -8.32 30.59 -2.75
C PHE A 805 -8.90 31.20 -4.02
N SER A 806 -8.83 32.53 -4.17
CA SER A 806 -9.69 33.24 -5.11
C SER A 806 -9.05 34.50 -5.72
N THR A 807 -9.47 34.80 -6.95
CA THR A 807 -9.11 36.02 -7.68
C THR A 807 -10.22 37.09 -7.64
N ASN A 808 -11.25 36.89 -6.81
CA ASN A 808 -12.35 37.85 -6.65
C ASN A 808 -11.83 39.25 -6.28
N LYS A 809 -12.43 40.29 -6.87
CA LYS A 809 -12.03 41.69 -6.59
C LYS A 809 -12.58 42.24 -5.27
N GLY A 810 -13.73 41.75 -4.81
CA GLY A 810 -14.35 42.16 -3.55
C GLY A 810 -14.02 41.22 -2.39
N ASN A 811 -14.47 41.60 -1.19
CA ASN A 811 -14.17 40.89 0.07
C ASN A 811 -15.40 40.21 0.70
N ARG A 812 -16.60 40.37 0.14
CA ARG A 812 -17.86 39.85 0.71
C ARG A 812 -18.00 38.32 0.72
N PHE A 813 -17.18 37.62 -0.05
CA PHE A 813 -17.26 36.17 -0.18
C PHE A 813 -15.96 35.57 -0.69
N LEU A 814 -15.68 34.37 -0.21
CA LEU A 814 -14.61 33.50 -0.68
C LEU A 814 -15.19 32.49 -1.68
N ASN A 815 -14.51 32.27 -2.79
CA ASN A 815 -14.83 31.17 -3.69
C ASN A 815 -13.70 30.15 -3.64
N VAL A 816 -14.04 28.92 -3.27
CA VAL A 816 -13.17 27.75 -3.44
C VAL A 816 -13.51 27.13 -4.78
N ALA A 817 -12.51 26.92 -5.64
CA ALA A 817 -12.74 26.34 -6.97
C ALA A 817 -13.23 24.88 -6.84
N ARG A 818 -14.28 24.52 -7.60
CA ARG A 818 -14.76 23.14 -7.66
C ARG A 818 -13.76 22.32 -8.50
N PRO A 819 -13.28 21.16 -8.02
CA PRO A 819 -12.41 20.28 -8.80
C PRO A 819 -13.08 19.88 -10.11
N ARG A 820 -12.27 19.72 -11.17
CA ARG A 820 -12.79 19.29 -12.48
C ARG A 820 -13.07 17.79 -12.47
N VAL A 821 -14.09 17.32 -13.17
CA VAL A 821 -14.29 15.89 -13.44
C VAL A 821 -13.59 15.45 -14.72
N ASP A 822 -13.49 14.14 -14.97
CA ASP A 822 -13.05 13.63 -16.27
C ASP A 822 -14.16 13.86 -17.32
N ASP A 823 -13.90 14.79 -18.24
CA ASP A 823 -14.77 15.15 -19.36
C ASP A 823 -14.13 14.85 -20.73
N LEU A 824 -12.92 14.26 -20.73
CA LEU A 824 -12.13 13.97 -21.93
C LEU A 824 -12.08 12.49 -22.26
N SER A 825 -11.92 11.64 -21.24
CA SER A 825 -11.74 10.17 -21.39
C SER A 825 -12.87 9.40 -20.70
N ALA A 826 -14.07 9.98 -20.74
CA ALA A 826 -15.28 9.43 -20.15
C ALA A 826 -16.52 9.81 -20.97
N PRO A 827 -17.62 9.05 -20.88
CA PRO A 827 -18.84 9.41 -21.58
C PRO A 827 -19.35 10.78 -21.13
N LYS A 828 -19.64 11.65 -22.10
CA LYS A 828 -20.17 12.99 -21.83
C LYS A 828 -21.66 12.90 -21.48
N PRO A 829 -22.22 13.92 -20.80
CA PRO A 829 -23.67 13.98 -20.55
C PRO A 829 -24.52 13.92 -21.83
N THR A 830 -23.95 14.32 -22.97
CA THR A 830 -24.61 14.32 -24.28
C THR A 830 -24.39 13.02 -25.08
N CYS A 831 -23.72 12.02 -24.51
CA CYS A 831 -23.52 10.73 -25.18
C CYS A 831 -24.75 9.83 -25.01
N GLU A 832 -25.38 9.48 -26.12
CA GLU A 832 -26.50 8.55 -26.22
C GLU A 832 -26.00 7.11 -26.44
N PRO A 833 -26.84 6.05 -26.25
CA PRO A 833 -26.40 4.66 -26.39
C PRO A 833 -25.74 4.36 -27.75
N ASP A 834 -26.23 5.00 -28.81
CA ASP A 834 -25.77 4.78 -30.18
C ASP A 834 -24.70 5.79 -30.66
N SER A 835 -24.27 6.74 -29.80
CA SER A 835 -23.37 7.83 -30.23
C SER A 835 -22.06 7.33 -30.84
N TYR A 836 -21.43 6.30 -30.27
CA TYR A 836 -20.23 5.71 -30.84
C TYR A 836 -20.52 5.00 -32.18
N ARG A 837 -21.65 4.31 -32.29
CA ARG A 837 -22.02 3.59 -33.52
C ARG A 837 -22.30 4.54 -34.68
N GLU A 838 -22.85 5.72 -34.40
CA GLU A 838 -23.18 6.73 -35.41
C GLU A 838 -21.98 7.58 -35.84
N ASP A 839 -21.08 7.92 -34.91
CA ASP A 839 -19.85 8.67 -35.17
C ASP A 839 -18.66 8.14 -34.34
N PRO A 840 -18.03 7.02 -34.78
CA PRO A 840 -16.94 6.40 -34.04
C PRO A 840 -15.73 7.32 -33.86
N GLU A 841 -15.46 8.21 -34.83
CA GLU A 841 -14.30 9.11 -34.79
C GLU A 841 -14.46 10.18 -33.70
N ALA A 842 -15.63 10.83 -33.62
CA ALA A 842 -15.89 11.83 -32.60
C ALA A 842 -15.96 11.23 -31.18
N HIS A 843 -16.36 9.97 -31.08
CA HIS A 843 -16.60 9.27 -29.81
C HIS A 843 -15.52 8.27 -29.40
N ALA A 844 -14.41 8.17 -30.16
CA ALA A 844 -13.33 7.21 -29.96
C ALA A 844 -12.73 7.23 -28.54
N HIS A 845 -12.76 8.38 -27.87
CA HIS A 845 -12.16 8.57 -26.55
C HIS A 845 -13.15 8.73 -25.40
N CYS A 846 -14.44 9.00 -25.68
CA CYS A 846 -15.40 9.30 -24.62
C CYS A 846 -16.34 8.13 -24.32
N CYS A 847 -16.99 7.53 -25.32
CA CYS A 847 -18.05 6.54 -25.08
C CYS A 847 -17.94 5.31 -25.99
N ARG A 848 -16.72 4.97 -26.41
CA ARG A 848 -16.43 3.71 -27.08
C ARG A 848 -16.61 2.53 -26.10
N PRO A 849 -17.54 1.59 -26.36
CA PRO A 849 -17.75 0.42 -25.50
C PRO A 849 -16.54 -0.52 -25.49
N HIS A 850 -16.35 -1.27 -24.40
CA HIS A 850 -15.29 -2.30 -24.31
C HIS A 850 -15.49 -3.42 -25.32
N GLU A 851 -16.73 -3.76 -25.63
CA GLU A 851 -17.08 -4.77 -26.64
C GLU A 851 -16.46 -4.41 -28.00
N ASP A 852 -16.55 -3.14 -28.42
CA ASP A 852 -15.93 -2.64 -29.65
C ASP A 852 -14.42 -2.42 -29.52
N ALA A 853 -13.95 -1.94 -28.35
CA ALA A 853 -12.53 -1.78 -28.05
C ALA A 853 -11.76 -3.09 -28.17
N GLU A 854 -12.28 -4.13 -27.52
CA GLU A 854 -11.64 -5.42 -27.41
C GLU A 854 -11.85 -6.28 -28.66
N ALA A 855 -12.92 -6.06 -29.43
CA ALA A 855 -13.08 -6.68 -30.75
C ALA A 855 -12.00 -6.22 -31.74
N GLU A 856 -11.76 -4.90 -31.86
CA GLU A 856 -10.68 -4.38 -32.71
C GLU A 856 -9.30 -4.84 -32.23
N ARG A 857 -9.07 -4.86 -30.91
CA ARG A 857 -7.82 -5.36 -30.34
C ARG A 857 -7.61 -6.84 -30.63
N SER A 858 -8.66 -7.65 -30.54
CA SER A 858 -8.64 -9.07 -30.93
C SER A 858 -8.27 -9.24 -32.40
N ASP A 859 -8.87 -8.43 -33.29
CA ASP A 859 -8.55 -8.43 -34.72
C ASP A 859 -7.09 -8.02 -34.99
N GLU A 860 -6.58 -6.99 -34.32
CA GLU A 860 -5.17 -6.58 -34.39
C GLU A 860 -4.22 -7.71 -33.93
N LEU A 861 -4.53 -8.38 -32.80
CA LEU A 861 -3.74 -9.51 -32.31
C LEU A 861 -3.73 -10.67 -33.31
N ALA A 862 -4.87 -10.97 -33.93
CA ALA A 862 -4.96 -12.01 -34.96
C ALA A 862 -4.11 -11.67 -36.20
N GLU A 863 -4.12 -10.41 -36.66
CA GLU A 863 -3.27 -9.97 -37.76
C GLU A 863 -1.78 -10.05 -37.42
N ARG A 864 -1.40 -9.66 -36.20
CA ARG A 864 -0.02 -9.80 -35.70
C ARG A 864 0.41 -11.27 -35.65
N ARG A 865 -0.46 -12.18 -35.20
CA ARG A 865 -0.23 -13.63 -35.26
C ARG A 865 -0.04 -14.12 -36.69
N ALA A 866 -0.89 -13.68 -37.63
CA ALA A 866 -0.77 -14.05 -39.04
C ALA A 866 0.56 -13.56 -39.68
N ARG A 867 1.12 -12.44 -39.20
CA ARG A 867 2.46 -11.95 -39.59
C ARG A 867 3.61 -12.63 -38.84
N GLY A 868 3.33 -13.54 -37.92
CA GLY A 868 4.32 -14.21 -37.08
C GLY A 868 4.93 -13.34 -35.97
N GLU A 869 4.39 -12.14 -35.73
CA GLU A 869 4.88 -11.19 -34.72
C GLU A 869 4.55 -11.61 -33.28
N LEU A 870 3.61 -12.53 -33.13
CA LEU A 870 3.19 -13.16 -31.88
C LEU A 870 3.47 -14.66 -31.88
N ASN A 871 4.37 -15.12 -32.76
CA ASN A 871 4.85 -16.50 -32.72
C ASN A 871 5.62 -16.70 -31.40
N PRO A 872 5.30 -17.72 -30.59
CA PRO A 872 6.11 -18.09 -29.41
C PRO A 872 7.59 -18.34 -29.75
N GLU A 873 7.89 -18.64 -31.02
CA GLU A 873 9.25 -18.78 -31.54
C GLU A 873 9.90 -17.46 -32.02
N ALA A 874 9.20 -16.32 -31.99
CA ALA A 874 9.81 -15.02 -32.31
C ALA A 874 10.86 -14.62 -31.26
N TRP A 875 11.94 -13.96 -31.68
CA TRP A 875 13.03 -13.54 -30.79
C TRP A 875 13.28 -12.04 -30.85
N PRO A 876 13.38 -11.33 -29.70
CA PRO A 876 13.17 -11.83 -28.34
C PRO A 876 11.71 -12.24 -28.08
N PRO A 877 11.44 -13.06 -27.03
CA PRO A 877 10.07 -13.47 -26.69
C PRO A 877 9.17 -12.25 -26.52
N VAL A 878 7.93 -12.37 -27.00
CA VAL A 878 6.95 -11.29 -26.88
C VAL A 878 6.50 -11.20 -25.43
N VAL A 879 6.51 -9.99 -24.87
CA VAL A 879 6.06 -9.74 -23.50
C VAL A 879 4.56 -9.43 -23.49
N ASP A 880 3.80 -10.14 -22.66
CA ASP A 880 2.42 -9.81 -22.35
C ASP A 880 2.33 -8.55 -21.50
N ARG A 881 2.27 -7.40 -22.16
CA ARG A 881 2.09 -6.11 -21.49
C ARG A 881 0.72 -5.96 -20.83
N ASP A 882 -0.24 -6.82 -21.16
CA ASP A 882 -1.58 -6.74 -20.62
C ASP A 882 -1.69 -7.52 -19.29
N ALA A 883 -0.78 -8.47 -19.06
CA ALA A 883 -0.61 -9.25 -17.83
C ALA A 883 -1.94 -9.79 -17.30
N PHE A 884 -2.72 -10.43 -18.17
CA PHE A 884 -4.03 -10.95 -17.76
C PHE A 884 -3.88 -12.17 -16.87
N GLU A 885 -4.72 -12.23 -15.85
CA GLU A 885 -4.77 -13.35 -14.91
C GLU A 885 -5.63 -14.50 -15.45
N VAL A 886 -5.29 -15.02 -16.63
CA VAL A 886 -5.93 -16.23 -17.16
C VAL A 886 -4.87 -17.27 -17.47
N ALA A 887 -4.84 -18.32 -16.65
CA ALA A 887 -4.02 -19.49 -16.91
C ALA A 887 -4.57 -20.25 -18.12
N ALA A 888 -3.70 -20.79 -18.98
CA ALA A 888 -4.15 -21.74 -19.98
C ALA A 888 -4.67 -23.02 -19.31
N ALA A 889 -5.61 -23.71 -19.95
CA ALA A 889 -6.40 -24.79 -19.35
C ALA A 889 -5.59 -25.95 -18.74
N ALA A 890 -4.34 -26.16 -19.19
CA ALA A 890 -3.44 -27.21 -18.70
C ALA A 890 -2.17 -26.67 -18.02
N SER A 891 -2.09 -25.36 -17.76
CA SER A 891 -0.93 -24.81 -17.07
C SER A 891 -0.94 -25.19 -15.59
N PRO A 892 0.23 -25.53 -15.00
CA PRO A 892 0.32 -25.75 -13.57
C PRO A 892 -0.14 -24.49 -12.81
N VAL A 893 -0.88 -24.72 -11.72
CA VAL A 893 -1.37 -23.69 -10.79
C VAL A 893 -1.03 -24.11 -9.37
N GLY A 894 -0.74 -23.14 -8.50
CA GLY A 894 -0.46 -23.41 -7.10
C GLY A 894 -1.74 -23.47 -6.26
N ASP A 895 -1.85 -24.48 -5.38
CA ASP A 895 -2.84 -24.54 -4.30
C ASP A 895 -2.13 -24.84 -2.97
N ALA A 896 -1.98 -23.80 -2.14
CA ALA A 896 -1.33 -23.87 -0.84
C ALA A 896 -2.12 -24.69 0.20
N THR A 897 -3.31 -25.19 -0.13
CA THR A 897 -4.13 -26.06 0.74
C THR A 897 -4.19 -27.51 0.27
N SER A 898 -3.49 -27.84 -0.82
CA SER A 898 -3.47 -29.19 -1.39
C SER A 898 -2.54 -30.15 -0.65
N GLU A 899 -1.52 -29.64 0.03
CA GLU A 899 -0.54 -30.41 0.79
C GLU A 899 -0.77 -30.33 2.31
N PRO A 900 -0.29 -31.31 3.09
CA PRO A 900 -0.30 -31.22 4.55
C PRO A 900 0.47 -30.00 5.06
N VAL A 901 -0.04 -29.41 6.14
CA VAL A 901 0.59 -28.23 6.75
C VAL A 901 2.00 -28.56 7.24
N THR A 902 2.97 -27.77 6.79
CA THR A 902 4.36 -27.80 7.26
C THR A 902 4.67 -26.46 7.92
N PRO A 903 5.23 -26.41 9.14
CA PRO A 903 5.60 -25.14 9.75
C PRO A 903 6.84 -24.52 9.07
N PRO A 904 6.98 -23.18 9.11
CA PRO A 904 8.23 -22.54 8.68
C PRO A 904 9.41 -22.97 9.57
N PRO A 905 10.65 -23.01 9.05
CA PRO A 905 11.82 -23.31 9.85
C PRO A 905 12.06 -22.30 10.97
N ASP A 906 12.58 -22.77 12.12
CA ASP A 906 12.95 -21.93 13.25
C ASP A 906 13.97 -20.84 12.83
N GLY A 907 13.73 -19.60 13.24
CA GLY A 907 14.58 -18.44 12.94
C GLY A 907 14.31 -17.76 11.60
N MET A 908 13.41 -18.28 10.76
CA MET A 908 12.96 -17.57 9.56
C MET A 908 11.87 -16.56 9.90
N THR A 909 11.95 -15.39 9.29
CA THR A 909 11.02 -14.26 9.50
C THR A 909 10.31 -13.91 8.21
N THR A 910 9.22 -13.13 8.29
CA THR A 910 8.57 -12.53 7.11
C THR A 910 9.57 -11.81 6.20
N ASP A 911 10.62 -11.23 6.80
CA ASP A 911 11.71 -10.55 6.11
C ASP A 911 12.56 -11.46 5.19
N ASP A 912 12.45 -12.78 5.33
CA ASP A 912 13.12 -13.75 4.46
C ASP A 912 12.24 -14.18 3.27
N LEU A 913 10.91 -14.12 3.43
CA LEU A 913 9.93 -14.37 2.36
C LEU A 913 9.71 -13.16 1.46
N GLU A 914 9.68 -11.97 2.07
CA GLU A 914 9.68 -10.66 1.42
C GLU A 914 11.11 -10.23 1.09
#